data_AF-A0A9D5S5R6-F1
#
_entry.id   AF-A0A9D5S5R6-F1
#
_cell.length_a   1.000
_cell.length_b   1.000
_cell.length_c   1.000
_cell.angle_alpha   90.00
_cell.angle_beta   90.00
_cell.angle_gamma   90.00
#
_symmetry.space_group_name_H-M   'P 1'
#
loop_
_entity.id
_entity.type
_entity.pdbx_description
1 polymer ?
#
loop_
_entity_poly.entity_id
_entity_poly.type
_entity_poly.pdbx_seq_one_letter_code
_entity_poly.pdbx_strand_id
1 'polypeptide(L)'
;MKKLHSYLLAAIVALCCACTDNKPKHIIGVSQCSEDIWRSWQNSEMKMEAAFHEGVELRFTSAYDNSERQSQQIDSLVKSGIDLLIVAPNQLTSVSPAIDRAFDKGIPVIVFERKTDSQKYTAFVSADNYEMGWMMGEYIESRLNGKGNVIEILGLKGSSPADERHKGFANALSSSDLKVVGTLQGDWSEETSYQKVKQWLAGHKDVKVDYVFGQNDRMAMGARKAFREIGRSPYFCGIDGLPGENGGIQLVRDSLLDASYIYPTRGDQLLQIALNILEGKPFKKETMLTSAIVTHDNANVLLLESEEVVRQAQRLERMNQQASTYLHQLSTQRIINVLSVVLIVMMLAFIVIFYLYHLQKARLADERNRMEREQLDFYTQVSHELRTPLTLIEGPLEQISQTKEAKEASAETQGLIAILRRNTQQLTDIINKMLDAQTAIGNTKAAMAETLTDLPAETPPLPSAEPSQQADNATILIVDDNADIRAYLRSILQGTYQVNEAADGQQGLALANEIVPDLIISDVMMPVMNGLEFCQRVKGGTATSHIPVILLTARALSQHQIEGYESGADAYITKPFSAELLMARISNLLRSRLQLKNLFGNTEDNTKEPAAADEAPATEREVAEPAITDTFLLKFRDFIEKNMSDSDLNVETIGAELGLSRVQLYRKVKALTGQSPVELLRTARLQKGRQLLQTSGKTISEIAYEVGFTAPSYFTKCFKDEFGISPSDL
;
A
#
# COMPACT_ATOMS: atom_id res chain seq x y z
N MET A 1 33.77 -15.42 28.94
CA MET A 1 32.51 -15.60 28.18
C MET A 1 31.59 -14.37 28.20
N LYS A 2 31.37 -13.68 29.33
CA LYS A 2 30.48 -12.50 29.40
C LYS A 2 30.87 -11.34 28.47
N LYS A 3 32.15 -10.96 28.38
CA LYS A 3 32.61 -9.85 27.51
C LYS A 3 32.42 -10.12 26.01
N LEU A 4 32.53 -11.37 25.56
CA LEU A 4 32.37 -11.74 24.14
C LEU A 4 30.90 -11.65 23.70
N HIS A 5 29.97 -12.00 24.59
CA HIS A 5 28.53 -11.83 24.35
C HIS A 5 28.16 -10.34 24.24
N SER A 6 28.76 -9.48 25.05
CA SER A 6 28.52 -8.03 25.01
C SER A 6 28.96 -7.41 23.67
N TYR A 7 30.12 -7.81 23.13
CA TYR A 7 30.60 -7.30 21.84
C TYR A 7 29.80 -7.83 20.65
N LEU A 8 29.37 -9.09 20.70
CA LEU A 8 28.52 -9.68 19.64
C LEU A 8 27.13 -9.01 19.62
N LEU A 9 26.55 -8.76 20.79
CA LEU A 9 25.27 -8.06 20.92
C LEU A 9 25.39 -6.60 20.43
N ALA A 10 26.48 -5.91 20.77
CA ALA A 10 26.73 -4.55 20.30
C ALA A 10 26.90 -4.48 18.76
N ALA A 11 27.56 -5.47 18.15
CA ALA A 11 27.71 -5.55 16.70
C ALA A 11 26.36 -5.83 15.98
N ILE A 12 25.51 -6.69 16.56
CA ILE A 12 24.17 -6.98 16.03
C ILE A 12 23.26 -5.75 16.15
N VAL A 13 23.31 -5.03 17.28
CA VAL A 13 22.55 -3.78 17.45
C VAL A 13 23.03 -2.70 16.47
N ALA A 14 24.34 -2.58 16.23
CA ALA A 14 24.88 -1.64 15.25
C ALA A 14 24.45 -1.95 13.80
N LEU A 15 24.25 -3.23 13.45
CA LEU A 15 23.74 -3.66 12.14
C LEU A 15 22.23 -3.45 11.99
N CYS A 16 21.45 -3.48 13.08
CA CYS A 16 20.00 -3.23 13.07
C CYS A 16 19.64 -1.74 13.09
N CYS A 17 20.55 -0.84 13.49
CA CYS A 17 20.30 0.60 13.56
C CYS A 17 20.56 1.35 12.25
N ALA A 18 20.92 0.68 11.15
CA ALA A 18 21.07 1.29 9.84
C ALA A 18 19.71 1.44 9.10
N CYS A 19 18.70 1.93 9.80
CA CYS A 19 17.48 2.45 9.16
C CYS A 19 17.69 3.95 8.99
N THR A 20 18.06 4.39 7.79
CA THR A 20 18.06 5.81 7.44
C THR A 20 16.62 6.33 7.53
N ASP A 21 16.37 7.26 8.45
CA ASP A 21 15.11 7.97 8.57
C ASP A 21 14.79 8.64 7.23
N ASN A 22 13.78 8.12 6.53
CA ASN A 22 13.35 8.57 5.21
C ASN A 22 12.44 9.81 5.31
N LYS A 23 12.79 10.76 6.19
CA LYS A 23 12.02 11.99 6.36
C LYS A 23 12.38 12.96 5.24
N PRO A 24 11.38 13.64 4.64
CA PRO A 24 11.66 14.66 3.64
C PRO A 24 12.55 15.75 4.25
N LYS A 25 13.56 16.15 3.50
CA LYS A 25 14.49 17.22 3.84
C LYS A 25 13.81 18.59 3.73
N HIS A 26 12.87 18.75 2.81
CA HIS A 26 12.14 19.98 2.56
C HIS A 26 10.66 19.70 2.27
N ILE A 27 9.74 20.38 2.94
CA ILE A 27 8.30 20.31 2.73
C ILE A 27 7.82 21.65 2.21
N ILE A 28 7.34 21.69 0.97
CA ILE A 28 6.87 22.92 0.31
C ILE A 28 5.34 22.86 0.21
N GLY A 29 4.67 23.85 0.81
CA GLY A 29 3.22 24.03 0.68
C GLY A 29 2.89 24.83 -0.58
N VAL A 30 1.95 24.35 -1.39
CA VAL A 30 1.48 25.02 -2.60
C VAL A 30 -0.01 25.34 -2.46
N SER A 31 -0.36 26.63 -2.43
CA SER A 31 -1.73 27.12 -2.33
C SER A 31 -2.19 27.72 -3.67
N GLN A 32 -2.99 26.95 -4.40
CA GLN A 32 -3.60 27.35 -5.67
C GLN A 32 -4.94 28.05 -5.43
N CYS A 33 -5.27 29.07 -6.23
CA CYS A 33 -6.55 29.77 -6.15
C CYS A 33 -7.74 28.96 -6.70
N SER A 34 -7.50 28.16 -7.74
CA SER A 34 -8.53 27.48 -8.54
C SER A 34 -8.12 26.04 -8.86
N GLU A 35 -9.05 25.26 -9.41
CA GLU A 35 -8.78 23.96 -10.00
C GLU A 35 -9.16 23.97 -11.49
N ASP A 36 -8.16 23.84 -12.35
CA ASP A 36 -8.30 23.92 -13.80
C ASP A 36 -7.10 23.27 -14.50
N ILE A 37 -7.16 23.12 -15.83
CA ILE A 37 -6.13 22.45 -16.64
C ILE A 37 -4.80 23.21 -16.53
N TRP A 38 -4.83 24.54 -16.45
CA TRP A 38 -3.61 25.34 -16.31
C TRP A 38 -2.91 25.04 -14.97
N ARG A 39 -3.69 24.99 -13.88
CA ARG A 39 -3.20 24.64 -12.52
C ARG A 39 -2.71 23.21 -12.46
N SER A 40 -3.44 22.27 -13.05
CA SER A 40 -3.05 20.87 -13.13
C SER A 40 -1.76 20.67 -13.90
N TRP A 41 -1.56 21.42 -14.99
CA TRP A 41 -0.33 21.41 -15.76
C TRP A 41 0.85 21.92 -14.93
N GLN A 42 0.72 23.11 -14.32
CA GLN A 42 1.76 23.67 -13.46
C GLN A 42 2.11 22.77 -12.26
N ASN A 43 1.10 22.17 -11.62
CA ASN A 43 1.30 21.22 -10.53
C ASN A 43 2.07 19.97 -11.00
N SER A 44 1.81 19.51 -12.22
CA SER A 44 2.51 18.36 -12.80
C SER A 44 3.97 18.69 -13.12
N GLU A 45 4.25 19.88 -13.64
CA GLU A 45 5.63 20.38 -13.84
C GLU A 45 6.40 20.46 -12.53
N MET A 46 5.79 21.01 -11.47
CA MET A 46 6.41 21.04 -10.14
C MET A 46 6.70 19.63 -9.60
N LYS A 47 5.76 18.69 -9.74
CA LYS A 47 5.96 17.30 -9.30
C LYS A 47 7.07 16.60 -10.07
N MET A 48 7.15 16.85 -11.37
CA MET A 48 8.19 16.31 -12.23
C MET A 48 9.56 16.85 -11.83
N GLU A 49 9.67 18.16 -11.61
CA GLU A 49 10.91 18.77 -11.13
C GLU A 49 11.29 18.23 -9.74
N ALA A 50 10.32 18.07 -8.83
CA ALA A 50 10.57 17.52 -7.49
C ALA A 50 11.15 16.09 -7.53
N ALA A 51 10.86 15.30 -8.56
CA ALA A 51 11.42 13.97 -8.73
C ALA A 51 12.95 13.97 -8.97
N PHE A 52 13.57 15.11 -9.31
CA PHE A 52 15.02 15.28 -9.42
C PHE A 52 15.71 15.64 -8.10
N HIS A 53 14.94 15.97 -7.07
CA HIS A 53 15.47 16.50 -5.81
C HIS A 53 15.11 15.57 -4.64
N GLU A 54 16.12 14.87 -4.11
CA GLU A 54 15.91 13.95 -2.98
C GLU A 54 15.37 14.67 -1.74
N GLY A 55 14.31 14.11 -1.15
CA GLY A 55 13.74 14.60 0.09
C GLY A 55 12.88 15.86 -0.05
N VAL A 56 12.40 16.20 -1.25
CA VAL A 56 11.42 17.27 -1.45
C VAL A 56 9.99 16.70 -1.44
N GLU A 57 9.15 17.19 -0.53
CA GLU A 57 7.71 16.88 -0.49
C GLU A 57 6.90 18.11 -0.90
N LEU A 58 5.97 17.96 -1.85
CA LEU A 58 5.05 19.02 -2.26
C LEU A 58 3.65 18.75 -1.69
N ARG A 59 3.07 19.73 -1.00
CA ARG A 59 1.70 19.67 -0.44
C ARG A 59 0.79 20.67 -1.13
N PHE A 60 -0.03 20.19 -2.04
CA PHE A 60 -0.96 21.02 -2.81
C PHE A 60 -2.29 21.22 -2.09
N THR A 61 -2.83 22.44 -2.18
CA THR A 61 -4.19 22.79 -1.82
C THR A 61 -4.81 23.64 -2.92
N SER A 62 -6.09 23.45 -3.20
CA SER A 62 -6.87 24.31 -4.10
C SER A 62 -7.96 25.02 -3.32
N ALA A 63 -8.10 26.32 -3.55
CA ALA A 63 -9.10 27.16 -2.91
C ALA A 63 -10.46 27.15 -3.63
N TYR A 64 -10.56 26.58 -4.84
CA TYR A 64 -11.80 26.54 -5.63
C TYR A 64 -12.46 27.93 -5.74
N ASP A 65 -11.64 28.92 -6.05
CA ASP A 65 -12.00 30.33 -6.23
C ASP A 65 -12.59 31.00 -4.97
N ASN A 66 -12.35 30.42 -3.78
CA ASN A 66 -12.81 30.93 -2.49
C ASN A 66 -11.66 31.44 -1.61
N SER A 67 -11.59 32.76 -1.41
CA SER A 67 -10.50 33.42 -0.67
C SER A 67 -10.47 33.10 0.84
N GLU A 68 -11.63 32.86 1.45
CA GLU A 68 -11.72 32.46 2.87
C GLU A 68 -11.14 31.05 3.06
N ARG A 69 -11.54 30.12 2.19
CA ARG A 69 -10.98 28.78 2.12
C ARG A 69 -9.48 28.81 1.88
N GLN A 70 -9.01 29.65 0.96
CA GLN A 70 -7.57 29.78 0.70
C GLN A 70 -6.80 30.22 1.95
N SER A 71 -7.33 31.20 2.67
CA SER A 71 -6.71 31.71 3.90
C SER A 71 -6.60 30.61 4.96
N GLN A 72 -7.66 29.82 5.16
CA GLN A 72 -7.67 28.69 6.09
C GLN A 72 -6.70 27.58 5.67
N GLN A 73 -6.58 27.31 4.36
CA GLN A 73 -5.64 26.34 3.82
C GLN A 73 -4.18 26.76 4.02
N ILE A 74 -3.87 28.03 3.80
CA ILE A 74 -2.54 28.59 4.09
C ILE A 74 -2.20 28.42 5.57
N ASP A 75 -3.12 28.77 6.48
CA ASP A 75 -2.90 28.59 7.92
C ASP A 75 -2.71 27.12 8.30
N SER A 76 -3.45 26.20 7.65
CA SER A 76 -3.31 24.75 7.84
C SER A 76 -1.96 24.23 7.36
N LEU A 77 -1.50 24.65 6.17
CA LEU A 77 -0.18 24.32 5.64
C LEU A 77 0.92 24.78 6.59
N VAL A 78 0.87 26.04 7.03
CA VAL A 78 1.80 26.62 8.02
C VAL A 78 1.79 25.81 9.31
N LYS A 79 0.61 25.42 9.83
CA LYS A 79 0.49 24.60 11.04
C LYS A 79 1.06 23.19 10.87
N SER A 80 1.04 22.65 9.65
CA SER A 80 1.58 21.32 9.31
C SER A 80 3.12 21.26 9.23
N GLY A 81 3.80 22.41 9.38
CA GLY A 81 5.25 22.50 9.39
C GLY A 81 5.89 22.50 8.00
N ILE A 82 5.34 23.29 7.07
CA ILE A 82 6.01 23.55 5.79
C ILE A 82 7.25 24.43 5.98
N ASP A 83 8.28 24.21 5.16
CA ASP A 83 9.51 25.01 5.15
C ASP A 83 9.40 26.24 4.24
N LEU A 84 8.53 26.19 3.22
CA LEU A 84 8.28 27.28 2.26
C LEU A 84 6.84 27.23 1.77
N LEU A 85 6.24 28.41 1.55
CA LEU A 85 4.91 28.57 0.96
C LEU A 85 5.01 29.12 -0.47
N ILE A 86 4.39 28.44 -1.43
CA ILE A 86 4.13 28.92 -2.79
C ILE A 86 2.62 29.22 -2.87
N VAL A 87 2.24 30.42 -3.29
CA VAL A 87 0.83 30.87 -3.27
C VAL A 87 0.45 31.68 -4.51
N ALA A 88 -0.68 31.33 -5.11
CA ALA A 88 -1.38 32.15 -6.11
C ALA A 88 -2.63 32.76 -5.46
N PRO A 89 -2.59 34.03 -5.02
CA PRO A 89 -3.69 34.66 -4.29
C PRO A 89 -4.96 34.74 -5.14
N ASN A 90 -6.10 34.20 -4.68
CA ASN A 90 -7.36 34.22 -5.43
C ASN A 90 -7.79 35.63 -5.84
N GLN A 91 -7.70 36.59 -4.92
CA GLN A 91 -7.92 38.01 -5.17
C GLN A 91 -6.82 38.84 -4.50
N LEU A 92 -6.65 40.06 -4.98
CA LEU A 92 -5.51 40.92 -4.63
C LEU A 92 -5.35 41.18 -3.12
N THR A 93 -6.46 41.38 -2.38
CA THR A 93 -6.44 41.88 -1.00
C THR A 93 -6.92 40.88 0.06
N SER A 94 -7.77 39.92 -0.32
CA SER A 94 -8.46 39.06 0.67
C SER A 94 -7.58 37.95 1.24
N VAL A 95 -6.52 37.56 0.53
CA VAL A 95 -5.61 36.48 0.93
C VAL A 95 -4.33 37.02 1.59
N SER A 96 -4.00 38.29 1.35
CA SER A 96 -2.79 38.95 1.86
C SER A 96 -2.60 38.82 3.38
N PRO A 97 -3.64 38.92 4.24
CA PRO A 97 -3.44 38.72 5.67
C PRO A 97 -2.94 37.31 6.05
N ALA A 98 -3.30 36.27 5.28
CA ALA A 98 -2.80 34.91 5.51
C ALA A 98 -1.35 34.74 5.05
N ILE A 99 -1.00 35.40 3.94
CA ILE A 99 0.39 35.47 3.44
C ILE A 99 1.28 36.18 4.46
N ASP A 100 0.84 37.32 4.98
CA ASP A 100 1.54 38.08 6.01
C ASP A 100 1.80 37.25 7.27
N ARG A 101 0.80 36.46 7.73
CA ARG A 101 0.96 35.56 8.87
C ARG A 101 2.00 34.47 8.64
N ALA A 102 2.09 33.93 7.42
CA ALA A 102 3.10 32.93 7.08
C ALA A 102 4.50 33.56 7.07
N PHE A 103 4.64 34.72 6.42
CA PHE A 103 5.90 35.46 6.33
C PHE A 103 6.41 35.92 7.70
N ASP A 104 5.53 36.47 8.54
CA ASP A 104 5.87 36.95 9.89
C ASP A 104 6.32 35.81 10.83
N LYS A 105 5.97 34.56 10.53
CA LYS A 105 6.48 33.35 11.22
C LYS A 105 7.87 32.91 10.73
N GLY A 106 8.45 33.61 9.77
CA GLY A 106 9.75 33.30 9.18
C GLY A 106 9.71 32.26 8.06
N ILE A 107 8.52 31.88 7.57
CA ILE A 107 8.39 30.98 6.43
C ILE A 107 8.58 31.81 5.15
N PRO A 108 9.55 31.48 4.28
CA PRO A 108 9.67 32.14 2.99
C PRO A 108 8.40 31.96 2.15
N VAL A 109 7.96 33.02 1.49
CA VAL A 109 6.75 33.00 0.66
C VAL A 109 7.09 33.37 -0.78
N ILE A 110 6.75 32.50 -1.71
CA ILE A 110 6.75 32.79 -3.14
C ILE A 110 5.32 33.09 -3.56
N VAL A 111 5.06 34.33 -3.96
CA VAL A 111 3.81 34.70 -4.61
C VAL A 111 3.99 34.44 -6.10
N PHE A 112 3.01 33.80 -6.76
CA PHE A 112 3.12 33.55 -8.18
C PHE A 112 1.81 33.76 -8.91
N GLU A 113 1.91 34.04 -10.21
CA GLU A 113 0.80 34.24 -11.14
C GLU A 113 -0.05 35.49 -10.80
N ARG A 114 -0.82 35.46 -9.70
CA ARG A 114 -1.60 36.61 -9.20
C ARG A 114 -0.80 37.43 -8.19
N LYS A 115 -1.04 38.74 -8.16
CA LYS A 115 -0.40 39.66 -7.22
C LYS A 115 -1.12 39.68 -5.88
N THR A 116 -0.39 40.07 -4.84
CA THR A 116 -0.90 40.47 -3.52
C THR A 116 -0.63 41.96 -3.33
N ASP A 117 -1.46 42.66 -2.57
CA ASP A 117 -1.20 44.04 -2.12
C ASP A 117 -0.17 44.12 -0.98
N SER A 118 0.30 42.99 -0.46
CA SER A 118 1.37 42.93 0.54
C SER A 118 2.77 42.95 -0.08
N GLN A 119 3.72 43.55 0.64
CA GLN A 119 5.15 43.49 0.33
C GLN A 119 5.87 42.37 1.10
N LYS A 120 5.15 41.60 1.93
CA LYS A 120 5.68 40.53 2.77
C LYS A 120 5.76 39.19 2.01
N TYR A 121 6.60 39.17 1.00
CA TYR A 121 6.95 37.97 0.26
C TYR A 121 8.45 37.92 -0.05
N THR A 122 8.96 36.72 -0.24
CA THR A 122 10.38 36.44 -0.52
C THR A 122 10.69 36.58 -2.00
N ALA A 123 9.84 36.01 -2.86
CA ALA A 123 9.96 36.13 -4.31
C ALA A 123 8.58 36.21 -4.99
N PHE A 124 8.54 36.83 -6.16
CA PHE A 124 7.40 36.91 -7.04
C PHE A 124 7.75 36.34 -8.42
N VAL A 125 6.88 35.48 -8.94
CA VAL A 125 7.03 34.86 -10.27
C VAL A 125 5.74 35.01 -11.05
N SER A 126 5.73 35.76 -12.14
CA SER A 126 4.56 35.87 -13.00
C SER A 126 4.98 36.24 -14.42
N ALA A 127 4.02 36.30 -15.33
CA ALA A 127 4.21 36.86 -16.66
C ALA A 127 3.51 38.23 -16.75
N ASP A 128 3.89 39.04 -17.74
CA ASP A 128 3.34 40.38 -17.89
C ASP A 128 1.92 40.33 -18.49
N ASN A 129 0.92 40.39 -17.62
CA ASN A 129 -0.49 40.38 -18.01
C ASN A 129 -0.92 41.64 -18.77
N TYR A 130 -0.25 42.77 -18.54
CA TYR A 130 -0.51 44.00 -19.31
C TYR A 130 -0.01 43.84 -20.74
N GLU A 131 1.22 43.35 -20.91
CA GLU A 131 1.80 43.05 -22.22
C GLU A 131 0.92 42.07 -23.00
N MET A 132 0.37 41.04 -22.34
CA MET A 132 -0.54 40.08 -22.98
C MET A 132 -1.81 40.74 -23.51
N GLY A 133 -2.46 41.56 -22.69
CA GLY A 133 -3.64 42.32 -23.12
C GLY A 133 -3.31 43.24 -24.29
N TRP A 134 -2.17 43.93 -24.21
CA TRP A 134 -1.68 44.81 -25.27
C TRP A 134 -1.44 44.05 -26.58
N MET A 135 -0.69 42.95 -26.52
CA MET A 135 -0.36 42.11 -27.69
C MET A 135 -1.60 41.53 -28.36
N MET A 136 -2.61 41.12 -27.56
CA MET A 136 -3.90 40.67 -28.11
C MET A 136 -4.66 41.82 -28.79
N GLY A 137 -4.63 43.03 -28.21
CA GLY A 137 -5.22 44.22 -28.81
C GLY A 137 -4.57 44.58 -30.16
N GLU A 138 -3.24 44.62 -30.21
CA GLU A 138 -2.46 44.85 -31.44
C GLU A 138 -2.74 43.78 -32.51
N TYR A 139 -2.82 42.51 -32.10
CA TYR A 139 -3.13 41.42 -33.02
C TYR A 139 -4.53 41.59 -33.63
N ILE A 140 -5.55 41.92 -32.81
CA ILE A 140 -6.92 42.15 -33.28
C ILE A 140 -7.00 43.38 -34.20
N GLU A 141 -6.31 44.47 -33.84
CA GLU A 141 -6.21 45.68 -34.67
C GLU A 141 -5.67 45.35 -36.06
N SER A 142 -4.53 44.65 -36.10
CA SER A 142 -3.89 44.23 -37.34
C SER A 142 -4.79 43.31 -38.16
N ARG A 143 -5.42 42.32 -37.50
CA ARG A 143 -6.29 41.32 -38.14
C ARG A 143 -7.55 41.95 -38.77
N LEU A 144 -8.07 43.02 -38.18
CA LEU A 144 -9.24 43.76 -38.68
C LEU A 144 -8.89 44.99 -39.53
N ASN A 145 -7.60 45.24 -39.79
CA ASN A 145 -7.12 46.45 -40.47
C ASN A 145 -7.67 47.74 -39.82
N GLY A 146 -7.68 47.76 -38.48
CA GLY A 146 -8.07 48.90 -37.66
C GLY A 146 -9.56 49.19 -37.55
N LYS A 147 -10.47 48.46 -38.23
CA LYS A 147 -11.93 48.75 -38.22
C LYS A 147 -12.79 47.52 -37.95
N GLY A 148 -13.71 47.64 -36.99
CA GLY A 148 -14.63 46.57 -36.62
C GLY A 148 -15.15 46.69 -35.19
N ASN A 149 -16.07 45.80 -34.84
CA ASN A 149 -16.69 45.73 -33.52
C ASN A 149 -16.16 44.52 -32.74
N VAL A 150 -15.69 44.76 -31.52
CA VAL A 150 -15.04 43.76 -30.66
C VAL A 150 -15.82 43.59 -29.35
N ILE A 151 -15.90 42.36 -28.84
CA ILE A 151 -16.33 42.07 -27.47
C ILE A 151 -15.12 41.63 -26.65
N GLU A 152 -15.00 42.14 -25.43
CA GLU A 152 -14.05 41.63 -24.43
C GLU A 152 -14.79 40.84 -23.35
N ILE A 153 -14.21 39.72 -22.93
CA ILE A 153 -14.72 38.87 -21.85
C ILE A 153 -13.66 38.80 -20.75
N LEU A 154 -13.94 39.46 -19.63
CA LEU A 154 -13.07 39.64 -18.48
C LEU A 154 -13.02 38.39 -17.60
N GLY A 155 -11.84 38.12 -17.05
CA GLY A 155 -11.65 37.15 -15.97
C GLY A 155 -12.21 37.64 -14.63
N LEU A 156 -12.03 36.85 -13.56
CA LEU A 156 -12.61 37.12 -12.23
C LEU A 156 -12.34 38.55 -11.73
N LYS A 157 -13.41 39.24 -11.34
CA LYS A 157 -13.35 40.60 -10.80
C LYS A 157 -12.48 40.67 -9.54
N GLY A 158 -11.52 41.60 -9.53
CA GLY A 158 -10.59 41.79 -8.41
C GLY A 158 -9.36 40.87 -8.43
N SER A 159 -9.20 40.07 -9.50
CA SER A 159 -7.94 39.37 -9.77
C SER A 159 -7.01 40.26 -10.59
N SER A 160 -5.72 40.32 -10.22
CA SER A 160 -4.76 41.18 -10.92
C SER A 160 -4.60 40.86 -12.42
N PRO A 161 -4.64 39.59 -12.88
CA PRO A 161 -4.51 39.30 -14.31
C PRO A 161 -5.66 39.89 -15.14
N ALA A 162 -6.90 39.87 -14.61
CA ALA A 162 -8.05 40.40 -15.34
C ALA A 162 -7.95 41.91 -15.55
N ASP A 163 -7.57 42.63 -14.50
CA ASP A 163 -7.41 44.08 -14.53
C ASP A 163 -6.25 44.51 -15.44
N GLU A 164 -5.13 43.78 -15.42
CA GLU A 164 -3.94 44.08 -16.22
C GLU A 164 -4.15 43.77 -17.71
N ARG A 165 -4.74 42.62 -18.04
CA ARG A 165 -5.10 42.25 -19.42
C ARG A 165 -6.08 43.27 -20.01
N HIS A 166 -7.08 43.70 -19.24
CA HIS A 166 -8.03 44.72 -19.68
C HIS A 166 -7.34 46.06 -19.98
N LYS A 167 -6.47 46.53 -19.08
CA LYS A 167 -5.72 47.78 -19.27
C LYS A 167 -4.83 47.73 -20.50
N GLY A 168 -4.10 46.62 -20.68
CA GLY A 168 -3.25 46.43 -21.86
C GLY A 168 -4.07 46.46 -23.15
N PHE A 169 -5.16 45.69 -23.18
CA PHE A 169 -6.06 45.61 -24.33
C PHE A 169 -6.71 46.96 -24.68
N ALA A 170 -7.27 47.65 -23.68
CA ALA A 170 -7.87 48.96 -23.87
C ALA A 170 -6.85 50.00 -24.38
N ASN A 171 -5.62 49.96 -23.89
CA ASN A 171 -4.56 50.87 -24.32
C ASN A 171 -4.10 50.60 -25.75
N ALA A 172 -3.97 49.33 -26.17
CA ALA A 172 -3.66 48.98 -27.56
C ALA A 172 -4.73 49.48 -28.53
N LEU A 173 -6.00 49.43 -28.13
CA LEU A 173 -7.11 49.91 -28.97
C LEU A 173 -7.29 51.44 -28.96
N SER A 174 -6.62 52.18 -28.06
CA SER A 174 -6.85 53.62 -27.88
C SER A 174 -6.55 54.48 -29.12
N SER A 175 -5.66 54.00 -30.00
CA SER A 175 -5.31 54.63 -31.27
C SER A 175 -6.00 54.00 -32.50
N SER A 176 -6.89 53.03 -32.29
CA SER A 176 -7.57 52.29 -33.36
C SER A 176 -9.00 52.83 -33.63
N ASP A 177 -9.54 52.56 -34.81
CA ASP A 177 -10.96 52.80 -35.14
C ASP A 177 -11.87 51.62 -34.68
N LEU A 178 -11.33 50.66 -33.92
CA LEU A 178 -12.09 49.54 -33.38
C LEU A 178 -13.04 49.99 -32.27
N LYS A 179 -14.24 49.40 -32.22
CA LYS A 179 -15.25 49.70 -31.21
C LYS A 179 -15.46 48.50 -30.31
N VAL A 180 -15.19 48.67 -29.01
CA VAL A 180 -15.59 47.68 -28.00
C VAL A 180 -17.09 47.83 -27.76
N VAL A 181 -17.88 46.91 -28.32
CA VAL A 181 -19.36 46.95 -28.26
C VAL A 181 -19.91 46.22 -27.03
N GLY A 182 -19.08 45.43 -26.34
CA GLY A 182 -19.45 44.76 -25.10
C GLY A 182 -18.22 44.39 -24.27
N THR A 183 -18.33 44.58 -22.97
CA THR A 183 -17.36 44.10 -21.96
C THR A 183 -18.13 43.25 -20.97
N LEU A 184 -17.86 41.95 -20.94
CA LEU A 184 -18.64 40.95 -20.21
C LEU A 184 -17.79 40.28 -19.14
N GLN A 185 -18.41 39.94 -18.01
CA GLN A 185 -17.74 39.28 -16.90
C GLN A 185 -17.84 37.76 -17.05
N GLY A 186 -16.76 37.08 -17.44
CA GLY A 186 -16.73 35.63 -17.69
C GLY A 186 -16.11 34.79 -16.57
N ASP A 187 -15.49 35.41 -15.57
CA ASP A 187 -15.02 34.76 -14.33
C ASP A 187 -14.10 33.55 -14.56
N TRP A 188 -13.24 33.63 -15.59
CA TRP A 188 -12.31 32.57 -16.03
C TRP A 188 -12.96 31.26 -16.51
N SER A 189 -14.29 31.22 -16.60
CA SER A 189 -15.06 29.99 -16.89
C SER A 189 -15.69 30.01 -18.28
N GLU A 190 -15.65 28.85 -18.94
CA GLU A 190 -16.34 28.62 -20.22
C GLU A 190 -17.87 28.80 -20.06
N GLU A 191 -18.47 28.15 -19.05
CA GLU A 191 -19.92 28.19 -18.83
C GLU A 191 -20.43 29.60 -18.53
N THR A 192 -19.80 30.31 -17.58
CA THR A 192 -20.14 31.71 -17.29
C THR A 192 -20.00 32.60 -18.51
N SER A 193 -18.92 32.46 -19.29
CA SER A 193 -18.75 33.18 -20.56
C SER A 193 -19.90 32.89 -21.53
N TYR A 194 -20.22 31.62 -21.76
CA TYR A 194 -21.33 31.19 -22.61
C TYR A 194 -22.65 31.85 -22.21
N GLN A 195 -23.02 31.77 -20.92
CA GLN A 195 -24.27 32.33 -20.42
C GLN A 195 -24.32 33.86 -20.59
N LYS A 196 -23.22 34.56 -20.28
CA LYS A 196 -23.15 36.02 -20.35
C LYS A 196 -23.17 36.53 -21.79
N VAL A 197 -22.47 35.86 -22.70
CA VAL A 197 -22.48 36.18 -24.12
C VAL A 197 -23.86 35.89 -24.71
N LYS A 198 -24.48 34.74 -24.39
CA LYS A 198 -25.85 34.40 -24.82
C LYS A 198 -26.87 35.44 -24.34
N GLN A 199 -26.80 35.86 -23.08
CA GLN A 199 -27.65 36.90 -22.53
C GLN A 199 -27.44 38.25 -23.25
N TRP A 200 -26.18 38.63 -23.52
CA TRP A 200 -25.87 39.87 -24.23
C TRP A 200 -26.39 39.85 -25.67
N LEU A 201 -26.20 38.75 -26.39
CA LEU A 201 -26.67 38.55 -27.76
C LEU A 201 -28.19 38.63 -27.89
N ALA A 202 -28.94 38.14 -26.89
CA ALA A 202 -30.39 38.23 -26.86
C ALA A 202 -30.89 39.70 -26.86
N GLY A 203 -30.13 40.60 -26.22
CA GLY A 203 -30.41 42.04 -26.17
C GLY A 203 -29.82 42.88 -27.31
N HIS A 204 -28.91 42.31 -28.11
CA HIS A 204 -28.12 43.05 -29.12
C HIS A 204 -28.12 42.39 -30.50
N LYS A 205 -29.29 41.94 -30.95
CA LYS A 205 -29.45 41.15 -32.19
C LYS A 205 -28.90 41.85 -33.45
N ASP A 206 -29.03 43.17 -33.51
CA ASP A 206 -28.63 43.99 -34.67
C ASP A 206 -27.16 44.45 -34.62
N VAL A 207 -26.45 44.18 -33.52
CA VAL A 207 -25.04 44.58 -33.38
C VAL A 207 -24.16 43.58 -34.13
N LYS A 208 -23.48 44.03 -35.18
CA LYS A 208 -22.41 43.26 -35.84
C LYS A 208 -21.23 43.16 -34.87
N VAL A 209 -20.66 41.97 -34.75
CA VAL A 209 -19.47 41.66 -33.95
C VAL A 209 -18.53 40.98 -34.92
N ASP A 210 -17.31 41.51 -35.04
CA ASP A 210 -16.28 41.02 -35.95
C ASP A 210 -15.23 40.18 -35.18
N TYR A 211 -15.02 40.49 -33.90
CA TYR A 211 -14.05 39.81 -33.05
C TYR A 211 -14.54 39.63 -31.60
N VAL A 212 -14.11 38.56 -30.96
CA VAL A 212 -14.29 38.33 -29.52
C VAL A 212 -12.94 37.99 -28.89
N PHE A 213 -12.57 38.75 -27.86
CA PHE A 213 -11.41 38.50 -27.02
C PHE A 213 -11.87 37.93 -25.67
N GLY A 214 -11.55 36.66 -25.42
CA GLY A 214 -11.63 36.08 -24.09
C GLY A 214 -10.31 36.29 -23.36
N GLN A 215 -10.32 36.83 -22.15
CA GLN A 215 -9.08 36.94 -21.36
C GLN A 215 -8.48 35.59 -20.99
N ASN A 216 -9.16 34.46 -21.24
CA ASN A 216 -8.54 33.16 -21.41
C ASN A 216 -9.17 32.34 -22.54
N ASP A 217 -8.53 31.24 -22.95
CA ASP A 217 -8.97 30.38 -24.06
C ASP A 217 -10.37 29.78 -23.80
N ARG A 218 -10.64 29.39 -22.55
CA ARG A 218 -11.93 28.80 -22.13
C ARG A 218 -13.09 29.77 -22.29
N MET A 219 -12.91 31.02 -21.87
CA MET A 219 -13.93 32.05 -22.04
C MET A 219 -14.15 32.37 -23.52
N ALA A 220 -13.09 32.35 -24.35
CA ALA A 220 -13.23 32.50 -25.79
C ALA A 220 -14.06 31.37 -26.42
N MET A 221 -13.86 30.12 -25.98
CA MET A 221 -14.66 28.97 -26.42
C MET A 221 -16.12 29.03 -25.95
N GLY A 222 -16.38 29.48 -24.73
CA GLY A 222 -17.73 29.71 -24.23
C GLY A 222 -18.49 30.74 -25.06
N ALA A 223 -17.81 31.83 -25.45
CA ALA A 223 -18.36 32.82 -26.36
C ALA A 223 -18.65 32.23 -27.74
N ARG A 224 -17.71 31.46 -28.29
CA ARG A 224 -17.88 30.76 -29.57
C ARG A 224 -19.09 29.85 -29.57
N LYS A 225 -19.33 29.11 -28.49
CA LYS A 225 -20.53 28.28 -28.29
C LYS A 225 -21.81 29.12 -28.40
N ALA A 226 -21.87 30.27 -27.74
CA ALA A 226 -23.03 31.16 -27.79
C ALA A 226 -23.27 31.78 -29.19
N PHE A 227 -22.22 32.17 -29.89
CA PHE A 227 -22.33 32.70 -31.27
C PHE A 227 -22.77 31.64 -32.28
N ARG A 228 -22.30 30.39 -32.11
CA ARG A 228 -22.70 29.25 -32.96
C ARG A 228 -24.20 28.99 -32.92
N GLU A 229 -24.85 29.12 -31.76
CA GLU A 229 -26.31 28.91 -31.60
C GLU A 229 -27.15 29.87 -32.43
N ILE A 230 -26.64 31.07 -32.71
CA ILE A 230 -27.33 32.09 -33.51
C ILE A 230 -26.81 32.15 -34.96
N GLY A 231 -26.00 31.18 -35.38
CA GLY A 231 -25.48 31.09 -36.75
C GLY A 231 -24.49 32.20 -37.12
N ARG A 232 -23.82 32.81 -36.15
CA ARG A 232 -22.80 33.86 -36.38
C ARG A 232 -21.43 33.34 -35.97
N SER A 233 -20.37 33.79 -36.65
CA SER A 233 -19.00 33.34 -36.39
C SER A 233 -18.00 34.48 -36.55
N PRO A 234 -17.88 35.40 -35.57
CA PRO A 234 -16.75 36.32 -35.51
C PRO A 234 -15.43 35.56 -35.34
N TYR A 235 -14.30 36.25 -35.40
CA TYR A 235 -13.03 35.68 -34.95
C TYR A 235 -12.99 35.61 -33.41
N PHE A 236 -12.29 34.62 -32.88
CA PHE A 236 -12.15 34.40 -31.44
C PHE A 236 -10.68 34.33 -31.08
N CYS A 237 -10.28 34.94 -29.98
CA CYS A 237 -8.94 34.76 -29.46
C CYS A 237 -8.93 34.70 -27.93
N GLY A 238 -7.88 34.08 -27.41
CA GLY A 238 -7.73 33.79 -25.99
C GLY A 238 -6.31 34.06 -25.47
N ILE A 239 -6.13 33.75 -24.19
CA ILE A 239 -4.84 33.69 -23.50
C ILE A 239 -4.85 32.38 -22.72
N ASP A 240 -3.74 31.68 -22.72
CA ASP A 240 -3.35 30.53 -21.90
C ASP A 240 -2.38 29.72 -22.77
N GLY A 241 -2.76 29.45 -24.03
CA GLY A 241 -1.91 28.81 -25.03
C GLY A 241 -1.37 27.47 -24.54
N LEU A 242 -2.18 26.75 -23.76
CA LEU A 242 -1.78 25.46 -23.19
C LEU A 242 -1.57 24.43 -24.31
N PRO A 243 -0.57 23.54 -24.14
CA PRO A 243 -0.43 22.36 -25.00
C PRO A 243 -1.45 21.27 -24.65
N GLY A 244 -1.60 20.28 -25.53
CA GLY A 244 -2.46 19.11 -25.30
C GLY A 244 -3.90 19.25 -25.81
N GLU A 245 -4.71 18.23 -25.52
CA GLU A 245 -6.10 18.11 -26.00
C GLU A 245 -6.94 19.29 -25.49
N ASN A 246 -7.62 19.99 -26.42
CA ASN A 246 -8.40 21.21 -26.16
C ASN A 246 -7.59 22.40 -25.61
N GLY A 247 -6.26 22.34 -25.64
CA GLY A 247 -5.40 23.47 -25.27
C GLY A 247 -5.39 24.57 -26.34
N GLY A 248 -5.06 25.80 -25.95
CA GLY A 248 -5.05 26.97 -26.84
C GLY A 248 -4.26 26.77 -28.13
N ILE A 249 -3.12 26.05 -28.07
CA ILE A 249 -2.31 25.76 -29.27
C ILE A 249 -3.09 24.92 -30.26
N GLN A 250 -3.76 23.86 -29.78
CA GLN A 250 -4.59 23.00 -30.62
C GLN A 250 -5.80 23.76 -31.15
N LEU A 251 -6.47 24.56 -30.31
CA LEU A 251 -7.63 25.35 -30.71
C LEU A 251 -7.30 26.32 -31.85
N VAL A 252 -6.09 26.89 -31.86
CA VAL A 252 -5.61 27.73 -32.97
C VAL A 252 -5.32 26.90 -34.22
N ARG A 253 -4.63 25.76 -34.09
CA ARG A 253 -4.38 24.82 -35.20
C ARG A 253 -5.69 24.39 -35.88
N ASP A 254 -6.69 24.06 -35.08
CA ASP A 254 -7.99 23.57 -35.54
C ASP A 254 -8.93 24.70 -35.99
N SER A 255 -8.43 25.93 -36.06
CA SER A 255 -9.19 27.13 -36.47
C SER A 255 -10.43 27.41 -35.61
N LEU A 256 -10.44 26.92 -34.36
CA LEU A 256 -11.46 27.23 -33.37
C LEU A 256 -11.20 28.58 -32.70
N LEU A 257 -9.92 28.92 -32.51
CA LEU A 257 -9.42 30.25 -32.18
C LEU A 257 -8.58 30.78 -33.35
N ASP A 258 -8.61 32.08 -33.60
CA ASP A 258 -7.72 32.74 -34.57
C ASP A 258 -6.31 32.93 -33.99
N ALA A 259 -6.22 33.20 -32.68
CA ALA A 259 -4.97 33.27 -31.94
C ALA A 259 -5.17 32.96 -30.45
N SER A 260 -4.09 32.57 -29.79
CA SER A 260 -4.01 32.45 -28.33
C SER A 260 -2.64 32.92 -27.85
N TYR A 261 -2.56 33.69 -26.76
CA TYR A 261 -1.26 34.06 -26.19
C TYR A 261 -0.84 33.06 -25.11
N ILE A 262 0.37 32.51 -25.18
CA ILE A 262 0.84 31.53 -24.19
C ILE A 262 0.96 32.20 -22.82
N TYR A 263 0.34 31.64 -21.79
CA TYR A 263 0.55 32.04 -20.40
C TYR A 263 1.40 30.98 -19.71
N PRO A 264 2.72 31.22 -19.52
CA PRO A 264 3.65 30.18 -19.13
C PRO A 264 3.39 29.71 -17.69
N THR A 265 3.24 28.40 -17.50
CA THR A 265 3.04 27.75 -16.19
C THR A 265 4.34 27.68 -15.38
N ARG A 266 5.43 27.22 -16.03
CA ARG A 266 6.82 27.15 -15.51
C ARG A 266 6.92 26.63 -14.08
N GLY A 267 6.19 25.54 -13.78
CA GLY A 267 6.22 24.91 -12.47
C GLY A 267 7.62 24.41 -12.08
N ASP A 268 8.42 23.99 -13.05
CA ASP A 268 9.84 23.65 -12.92
C ASP A 268 10.67 24.81 -12.35
N GLN A 269 10.59 25.98 -12.99
CA GLN A 269 11.34 27.16 -12.57
C GLN A 269 10.87 27.67 -11.20
N LEU A 270 9.57 27.58 -10.92
CA LEU A 270 8.98 27.96 -9.65
C LEU A 270 9.55 27.10 -8.50
N LEU A 271 9.65 25.78 -8.70
CA LEU A 271 10.25 24.88 -7.73
C LEU A 271 11.76 25.12 -7.57
N GLN A 272 12.49 25.38 -8.66
CA GLN A 272 13.92 25.72 -8.59
C GLN A 272 14.19 26.97 -7.75
N ILE A 273 13.34 28.00 -7.88
CA ILE A 273 13.44 29.20 -7.03
C ILE A 273 13.17 28.85 -5.56
N ALA A 274 12.17 28.02 -5.27
CA ALA A 274 11.90 27.55 -3.92
C ALA A 274 13.08 26.81 -3.30
N LEU A 275 13.72 25.91 -4.05
CA LEU A 275 14.90 25.18 -3.60
C LEU A 275 16.09 26.11 -3.41
N ASN A 276 16.31 27.08 -4.30
CA ASN A 276 17.37 28.07 -4.12
C ASN A 276 17.20 28.87 -2.83
N ILE A 277 15.96 29.26 -2.50
CA ILE A 277 15.65 29.95 -1.24
C ILE A 277 15.96 29.05 -0.03
N LEU A 278 15.48 27.80 -0.04
CA LEU A 278 15.67 26.85 1.05
C LEU A 278 17.14 26.45 1.27
N GLU A 279 17.93 26.43 0.20
CA GLU A 279 19.36 26.08 0.23
C GLU A 279 20.30 27.27 0.39
N GLY A 280 19.76 28.50 0.50
CA GLY A 280 20.55 29.73 0.62
C GLY A 280 21.34 30.09 -0.65
N LYS A 281 20.92 29.59 -1.82
CA LYS A 281 21.51 29.93 -3.12
C LYS A 281 20.96 31.28 -3.62
N PRO A 282 21.68 31.97 -4.52
CA PRO A 282 21.19 33.21 -5.12
C PRO A 282 19.89 33.02 -5.90
N PHE A 283 18.94 33.96 -5.75
CA PHE A 283 17.68 34.01 -6.51
C PHE A 283 17.28 35.46 -6.81
N LYS A 284 16.39 35.66 -7.78
CA LYS A 284 15.80 36.98 -8.08
C LYS A 284 14.50 37.15 -7.29
N LYS A 285 14.34 38.30 -6.62
CA LYS A 285 13.09 38.65 -5.93
C LYS A 285 11.91 38.73 -6.90
N GLU A 286 12.13 39.31 -8.08
CA GLU A 286 11.10 39.48 -9.11
C GLU A 286 11.54 38.71 -10.36
N THR A 287 10.72 37.76 -10.81
CA THR A 287 10.96 36.96 -12.02
C THR A 287 9.78 37.13 -12.96
N MET A 288 10.01 37.82 -14.07
CA MET A 288 9.03 37.97 -15.15
C MET A 288 9.29 36.92 -16.23
N LEU A 289 8.28 36.10 -16.50
CA LEU A 289 8.31 35.06 -17.52
C LEU A 289 7.96 35.66 -18.88
N THR A 290 8.77 35.33 -19.89
CA THR A 290 8.51 35.71 -21.29
C THR A 290 7.60 34.70 -21.95
N SER A 291 6.85 35.16 -22.96
CA SER A 291 5.96 34.29 -23.71
C SER A 291 5.77 34.75 -25.16
N ALA A 292 4.87 34.09 -25.90
CA ALA A 292 4.64 34.37 -27.31
C ALA A 292 3.17 34.15 -27.71
N ILE A 293 2.77 34.79 -28.80
CA ILE A 293 1.48 34.56 -29.44
C ILE A 293 1.51 33.31 -30.31
N VAL A 294 0.44 32.54 -30.24
CA VAL A 294 0.15 31.39 -31.09
C VAL A 294 -0.83 31.83 -32.16
N THR A 295 -0.44 31.64 -33.41
CA THR A 295 -1.24 31.89 -34.60
C THR A 295 -1.22 30.65 -35.47
N HIS A 296 -2.04 30.63 -36.52
CA HIS A 296 -2.07 29.52 -37.46
C HIS A 296 -0.70 29.23 -38.12
N ASP A 297 0.19 30.24 -38.19
CA ASP A 297 1.51 30.11 -38.80
C ASP A 297 2.51 29.33 -37.93
N ASN A 298 2.35 29.33 -36.60
CA ASN A 298 3.28 28.69 -35.66
C ASN A 298 2.66 27.57 -34.82
N ALA A 299 1.33 27.43 -34.79
CA ALA A 299 0.62 26.46 -33.95
C ALA A 299 1.06 25.02 -34.20
N ASN A 300 1.27 24.62 -35.47
CA ASN A 300 1.73 23.27 -35.81
C ASN A 300 3.10 22.95 -35.21
N VAL A 301 4.06 23.86 -35.34
CA VAL A 301 5.43 23.66 -34.82
C VAL A 301 5.40 23.62 -33.30
N LEU A 302 4.67 24.55 -32.67
CA LEU A 302 4.53 24.59 -31.21
C LEU A 302 3.86 23.33 -30.65
N LEU A 303 2.87 22.78 -31.36
CA LEU A 303 2.22 21.54 -30.94
C LEU A 303 3.18 20.34 -31.03
N LEU A 304 3.92 20.21 -32.13
CA LEU A 304 4.92 19.14 -32.28
C LEU A 304 6.00 19.20 -31.18
N GLU A 305 6.50 20.40 -30.88
CA GLU A 305 7.45 20.61 -29.78
C GLU A 305 6.83 20.22 -28.44
N SER A 306 5.58 20.59 -28.18
CA SER A 306 4.91 20.25 -26.93
C SER A 306 4.66 18.74 -26.77
N GLU A 307 4.29 18.04 -27.84
CA GLU A 307 4.10 16.60 -27.84
C GLU A 307 5.42 15.86 -27.57
N GLU A 308 6.53 16.36 -28.11
CA GLU A 308 7.86 15.81 -27.85
C GLU A 308 8.31 16.06 -26.41
N VAL A 309 8.04 17.25 -25.83
CA VAL A 309 8.31 17.53 -24.42
C VAL A 309 7.52 16.58 -23.49
N VAL A 310 6.23 16.38 -23.75
CA VAL A 310 5.39 15.43 -22.99
C VAL A 310 5.93 14.00 -23.12
N ARG A 311 6.35 13.59 -24.32
CA ARG A 311 6.94 12.27 -24.56
C ARG A 311 8.25 12.09 -23.79
N GLN A 312 9.10 13.11 -23.75
CA GLN A 312 10.36 13.09 -23.00
C GLN A 312 10.11 13.00 -21.49
N ALA A 313 9.15 13.77 -20.97
CA ALA A 313 8.71 13.70 -19.58
C ALA A 313 8.26 12.29 -19.17
N GLN A 314 7.40 11.65 -19.96
CA GLN A 314 6.95 10.28 -19.69
C GLN A 314 8.11 9.27 -19.71
N ARG A 315 9.06 9.43 -20.63
CA ARG A 315 10.26 8.58 -20.68
C ARG A 315 11.11 8.74 -19.41
N LEU A 316 11.24 9.98 -18.94
CA LEU A 316 11.99 10.32 -17.74
C LEU A 316 11.35 9.76 -16.48
N GLU A 317 10.02 9.80 -16.37
CA GLU A 317 9.27 9.15 -15.30
C GLU A 317 9.51 7.63 -15.27
N ARG A 318 9.43 6.97 -16.45
CA ARG A 318 9.74 5.53 -16.56
C ARG A 318 11.18 5.22 -16.14
N MET A 319 12.14 6.06 -16.52
CA MET A 319 13.54 5.90 -16.10
C MET A 319 13.70 6.05 -14.58
N ASN A 320 13.01 7.02 -13.96
CA ASN A 320 13.03 7.19 -12.50
C ASN A 320 12.40 6.00 -11.77
N GLN A 321 11.29 5.46 -12.27
CA GLN A 321 10.68 4.24 -11.72
C GLN A 321 11.62 3.03 -11.82
N GLN A 322 12.32 2.88 -12.95
CA GLN A 322 13.35 1.85 -13.13
C GLN A 322 14.52 2.06 -12.16
N ALA A 323 15.03 3.28 -12.01
CA ALA A 323 16.11 3.60 -11.08
C ALA A 323 15.72 3.29 -9.63
N SER A 324 14.52 3.68 -9.20
CA SER A 324 13.98 3.34 -7.87
C SER A 324 13.90 1.82 -7.65
N THR A 325 13.46 1.09 -8.67
CA THR A 325 13.43 -0.38 -8.63
C THR A 325 14.84 -0.97 -8.46
N TYR A 326 15.83 -0.47 -9.20
CA TYR A 326 17.22 -0.89 -9.04
C TYR A 326 17.79 -0.55 -7.65
N LEU A 327 17.50 0.63 -7.11
CA LEU A 327 17.93 1.01 -5.76
C LEU A 327 17.31 0.11 -4.69
N HIS A 328 16.03 -0.24 -4.83
CA HIS A 328 15.36 -1.18 -3.93
C HIS A 328 15.97 -2.60 -4.04
N GLN A 329 16.33 -3.03 -5.25
CA GLN A 329 17.04 -4.31 -5.43
C GLN A 329 18.41 -4.27 -4.76
N LEU A 330 19.18 -3.18 -4.90
CA LEU A 330 20.48 -3.01 -4.25
C LEU A 330 20.38 -2.99 -2.72
N SER A 331 19.38 -2.30 -2.15
CA SER A 331 19.15 -2.28 -0.71
C SER A 331 18.78 -3.67 -0.19
N THR A 332 17.90 -4.37 -0.89
CA THR A 332 17.50 -5.75 -0.58
C THR A 332 18.70 -6.70 -0.66
N GLN A 333 19.54 -6.58 -1.69
CA GLN A 333 20.78 -7.36 -1.82
C GLN A 333 21.75 -7.09 -0.68
N ARG A 334 21.91 -5.82 -0.26
CA ARG A 334 22.75 -5.49 0.92
C ARG A 334 22.23 -6.16 2.18
N ILE A 335 20.92 -6.14 2.43
CA ILE A 335 20.31 -6.81 3.58
C ILE A 335 20.54 -8.32 3.53
N ILE A 336 20.33 -8.95 2.38
CA ILE A 336 20.58 -10.39 2.19
C ILE A 336 22.05 -10.72 2.47
N ASN A 337 23.00 -9.95 1.91
CA ASN A 337 24.43 -10.16 2.12
C ASN A 337 24.81 -10.06 3.62
N VAL A 338 24.28 -9.06 4.33
CA VAL A 338 24.49 -8.91 5.77
C VAL A 338 23.94 -10.12 6.54
N LEU A 339 22.71 -10.55 6.24
CA LEU A 339 22.10 -11.72 6.87
C LEU A 339 22.90 -13.00 6.61
N SER A 340 23.41 -13.19 5.38
CA SER A 340 24.27 -14.32 5.04
C SER A 340 25.57 -14.33 5.85
N VAL A 341 26.21 -13.18 6.03
CA VAL A 341 27.42 -13.08 6.86
C VAL A 341 27.13 -13.41 8.32
N VAL A 342 26.03 -12.88 8.88
CA VAL A 342 25.61 -13.18 10.26
C VAL A 342 25.34 -14.67 10.45
N LEU A 343 24.66 -15.32 9.48
CA LEU A 343 24.40 -16.76 9.50
C LEU A 343 25.70 -17.58 9.52
N ILE A 344 26.68 -17.23 8.68
CA ILE A 344 27.98 -17.91 8.63
C ILE A 344 28.71 -17.78 9.97
N VAL A 345 28.71 -16.59 10.57
CA VAL A 345 29.33 -16.37 11.90
C VAL A 345 28.64 -17.19 12.99
N MET A 346 27.31 -17.25 13.00
CA MET A 346 26.57 -18.09 13.95
C MET A 346 26.86 -19.58 13.77
N MET A 347 26.97 -20.06 12.52
CA MET A 347 27.31 -21.46 12.23
C MET A 347 28.72 -21.80 12.71
N LEU A 348 29.70 -20.91 12.48
CA LEU A 348 31.06 -21.09 12.99
C LEU A 348 31.10 -21.09 14.52
N ALA A 349 30.36 -20.18 15.17
CA ALA A 349 30.26 -20.16 16.63
C ALA A 349 29.64 -21.45 17.18
N PHE A 350 28.59 -21.97 16.54
CA PHE A 350 27.97 -23.24 16.89
C PHE A 350 28.96 -24.41 16.77
N ILE A 351 29.70 -24.49 15.66
CA ILE A 351 30.73 -25.53 15.46
C ILE A 351 31.80 -25.46 16.56
N VAL A 352 32.26 -24.26 16.92
CA VAL A 352 33.24 -24.07 18.00
C VAL A 352 32.67 -24.51 19.35
N ILE A 353 31.46 -24.09 19.70
CA ILE A 353 30.80 -24.48 20.96
C ILE A 353 30.61 -26.00 21.02
N PHE A 354 30.14 -26.60 19.92
CA PHE A 354 29.95 -28.04 19.82
C PHE A 354 31.26 -28.81 19.97
N TYR A 355 32.34 -28.35 19.33
CA TYR A 355 33.67 -28.94 19.49
C TYR A 355 34.17 -28.86 20.93
N LEU A 356 34.04 -27.70 21.58
CA LEU A 356 34.43 -27.50 22.98
C LEU A 356 33.62 -28.39 23.94
N TYR A 357 32.31 -28.51 23.70
CA TYR A 357 31.43 -29.40 24.45
C TYR A 357 31.86 -30.87 24.32
N HIS A 358 32.16 -31.34 23.11
CA HIS A 358 32.66 -32.69 22.89
C HIS A 358 34.00 -32.94 23.58
N LEU A 359 34.91 -31.96 23.56
CA LEU A 359 36.19 -32.07 24.23
C LEU A 359 36.05 -32.16 25.76
N GLN A 360 35.14 -31.38 26.36
CA GLN A 360 34.82 -31.47 27.78
C GLN A 360 34.20 -32.83 28.15
N LYS A 361 33.26 -33.33 27.34
CA LYS A 361 32.60 -34.62 27.57
C LYS A 361 33.60 -35.78 27.52
N ALA A 362 34.58 -35.74 26.61
CA ALA A 362 35.62 -36.75 26.52
C ALA A 362 36.49 -36.80 27.78
N ARG A 363 36.82 -35.64 28.38
CA ARG A 363 37.59 -35.56 29.63
C ARG A 363 36.83 -36.16 30.82
N LEU A 364 35.55 -35.80 30.96
CA LEU A 364 34.69 -36.33 32.02
C LEU A 364 34.50 -37.85 31.90
N ALA A 365 34.41 -38.37 30.67
CA ALA A 365 34.34 -39.81 30.44
C ALA A 365 35.62 -40.53 30.87
N ASP A 366 36.80 -39.94 30.62
CA ASP A 366 38.09 -40.52 31.05
C ASP A 366 38.22 -40.54 32.59
N GLU A 367 37.84 -39.44 33.26
CA GLU A 367 37.81 -39.38 34.73
C GLU A 367 36.87 -40.43 35.34
N ARG A 368 35.67 -40.59 34.77
CA ARG A 368 34.71 -41.62 35.22
C ARG A 368 35.27 -43.04 35.06
N ASN A 369 35.88 -43.33 33.91
CA ASN A 369 36.47 -44.65 33.66
C ASN A 369 37.63 -44.96 34.62
N ARG A 370 38.41 -43.95 35.04
CA ARG A 370 39.44 -44.11 36.07
C ARG A 370 38.84 -44.48 37.42
N MET A 371 37.82 -43.74 37.85
CA MET A 371 37.11 -43.99 39.11
C MET A 371 36.49 -45.39 39.15
N GLU A 372 35.89 -45.85 38.04
CA GLU A 372 35.31 -47.20 37.94
C GLU A 372 36.39 -48.29 38.04
N ARG A 373 37.58 -48.07 37.46
CA ARG A 373 38.72 -49.01 37.59
C ARG A 373 39.26 -49.06 39.01
N GLU A 374 39.46 -47.91 39.64
CA GLU A 374 39.93 -47.85 41.03
C GLU A 374 38.95 -48.54 41.99
N GLN A 375 37.64 -48.44 41.76
CA GLN A 375 36.64 -49.20 42.52
C GLN A 375 36.77 -50.71 42.29
N LEU A 376 36.92 -51.15 41.04
CA LEU A 376 37.09 -52.57 40.70
C LEU A 376 38.34 -53.18 41.33
N ASP A 377 39.46 -52.46 41.31
CA ASP A 377 40.72 -52.89 41.93
C ASP A 377 40.58 -52.97 43.45
N PHE A 378 39.92 -51.99 44.07
CA PHE A 378 39.60 -52.00 45.50
C PHE A 378 38.74 -53.22 45.88
N TYR A 379 37.65 -53.52 45.16
CA TYR A 379 36.81 -54.69 45.44
C TYR A 379 37.57 -56.00 45.27
N THR A 380 38.45 -56.09 44.28
CA THR A 380 39.29 -57.26 44.03
C THR A 380 40.27 -57.48 45.17
N GLN A 381 40.92 -56.41 45.64
CA GLN A 381 41.87 -56.46 46.76
C GLN A 381 41.17 -56.83 48.09
N VAL A 382 40.04 -56.19 48.41
CA VAL A 382 39.26 -56.50 49.62
C VAL A 382 38.80 -57.96 49.62
N SER A 383 38.34 -58.46 48.47
CA SER A 383 37.91 -59.86 48.33
C SER A 383 39.04 -60.84 48.62
N HIS A 384 40.26 -60.54 48.16
CA HIS A 384 41.44 -61.33 48.45
C HIS A 384 41.83 -61.27 49.94
N GLU A 385 41.87 -60.07 50.53
CA GLU A 385 42.23 -59.88 51.93
C GLU A 385 41.23 -60.50 52.91
N LEU A 386 39.94 -60.61 52.55
CA LEU A 386 38.93 -61.33 53.33
C LEU A 386 39.02 -62.86 53.18
N ARG A 387 39.33 -63.37 51.98
CA ARG A 387 39.36 -64.81 51.71
C ARG A 387 40.45 -65.53 52.49
N THR A 388 41.66 -64.97 52.55
CA THR A 388 42.81 -65.58 53.22
C THR A 388 42.59 -65.89 54.71
N PRO A 389 42.15 -64.96 55.58
CA PRO A 389 41.89 -65.25 56.97
C PRO A 389 40.66 -66.16 57.17
N LEU A 390 39.64 -66.08 56.32
CA LEU A 390 38.49 -67.00 56.35
C LEU A 390 38.92 -68.46 56.11
N THR A 391 39.75 -68.72 55.10
CA THR A 391 40.29 -70.06 54.82
C THR A 391 41.18 -70.55 55.96
N LEU A 392 41.95 -69.67 56.59
CA LEU A 392 42.82 -69.99 57.74
C LEU A 392 42.07 -70.07 59.09
N ILE A 393 40.76 -69.78 59.11
CA ILE A 393 39.84 -70.05 60.22
C ILE A 393 39.11 -71.38 60.00
N GLU A 394 38.66 -71.63 58.78
CA GLU A 394 37.91 -72.82 58.39
C GLU A 394 38.70 -74.12 58.61
N GLY A 395 39.98 -74.16 58.24
CA GLY A 395 40.84 -75.34 58.42
C GLY A 395 40.98 -75.81 59.88
N PRO A 396 41.38 -74.95 60.83
CA PRO A 396 41.41 -75.29 62.26
C PRO A 396 40.05 -75.69 62.85
N LEU A 397 38.96 -75.05 62.41
CA LEU A 397 37.58 -75.38 62.83
C LEU A 397 37.19 -76.80 62.40
N GLU A 398 37.57 -77.18 61.18
CA GLU A 398 37.32 -78.52 60.64
C GLU A 398 38.10 -79.60 61.41
N GLN A 399 39.37 -79.33 61.74
CA GLN A 399 40.21 -80.21 62.57
C GLN A 399 39.68 -80.37 64.01
N ILE A 400 39.20 -79.29 64.62
CA ILE A 400 38.58 -79.35 65.96
C ILE A 400 37.24 -80.13 65.91
N SER A 401 36.45 -79.97 64.84
CA SER A 401 35.14 -80.63 64.69
C SER A 401 35.20 -82.15 64.50
N GLN A 402 36.34 -82.67 64.02
CA GLN A 402 36.55 -84.11 63.77
C GLN A 402 37.08 -84.87 65.00
N THR A 403 37.36 -84.19 66.11
CA THR A 403 37.91 -84.82 67.32
C THR A 403 36.78 -85.36 68.21
N LYS A 404 36.44 -86.66 68.06
CA LYS A 404 35.52 -87.38 68.97
C LYS A 404 36.30 -88.06 70.10
N GLU A 405 36.60 -87.31 71.16
CA GLU A 405 36.58 -87.72 72.58
C GLU A 405 37.28 -86.64 73.43
N ALA A 406 36.60 -86.21 74.49
CA ALA A 406 37.04 -85.13 75.36
C ALA A 406 37.76 -85.68 76.60
N LYS A 407 39.01 -85.26 76.82
CA LYS A 407 39.56 -84.81 78.12
C LYS A 407 41.06 -84.49 78.01
N GLU A 408 41.41 -83.36 78.61
CA GLU A 408 42.71 -82.67 78.65
C GLU A 408 43.12 -81.91 77.38
N ALA A 409 43.22 -80.58 77.53
CA ALA A 409 43.62 -79.66 76.48
C ALA A 409 45.09 -79.94 76.11
N SER A 410 45.29 -80.69 75.01
CA SER A 410 46.57 -80.79 74.33
C SER A 410 47.05 -79.38 73.94
N ALA A 411 48.36 -79.14 74.05
CA ALA A 411 49.02 -77.92 73.57
C ALA A 411 48.67 -77.60 72.09
N GLU A 412 48.28 -78.62 71.34
CA GLU A 412 47.84 -78.56 69.94
C GLU A 412 46.47 -77.87 69.78
N THR A 413 45.50 -78.17 70.64
CA THR A 413 44.18 -77.51 70.63
C THR A 413 44.28 -76.03 71.02
N GLN A 414 45.17 -75.69 71.98
CA GLN A 414 45.44 -74.29 72.32
C GLN A 414 46.15 -73.53 71.18
N GLY A 415 47.03 -74.20 70.43
CA GLY A 415 47.66 -73.65 69.23
C GLY A 415 46.65 -73.32 68.13
N LEU A 416 45.71 -74.22 67.86
CA LEU A 416 44.62 -74.01 66.88
C LEU A 416 43.68 -72.87 67.30
N ILE A 417 43.33 -72.78 68.59
CA ILE A 417 42.52 -71.68 69.13
C ILE A 417 43.26 -70.34 69.02
N ALA A 418 44.58 -70.30 69.22
CA ALA A 418 45.37 -69.08 69.06
C ALA A 418 45.43 -68.61 67.58
N ILE A 419 45.52 -69.54 66.63
CA ILE A 419 45.46 -69.25 65.19
C ILE A 419 44.08 -68.71 64.81
N LEU A 420 43.00 -69.36 65.27
CA LEU A 420 41.62 -68.88 65.11
C LEU A 420 41.47 -67.46 65.63
N ARG A 421 41.87 -67.20 66.87
CA ARG A 421 41.75 -65.88 67.50
C ARG A 421 42.52 -64.79 66.73
N ARG A 422 43.73 -65.09 66.24
CA ARG A 422 44.54 -64.16 65.45
C ARG A 422 43.88 -63.83 64.10
N ASN A 423 43.37 -64.83 63.39
CA ASN A 423 42.72 -64.63 62.10
C ASN A 423 41.36 -63.93 62.26
N THR A 424 40.59 -64.22 63.31
CA THR A 424 39.34 -63.49 63.61
C THR A 424 39.63 -62.02 63.95
N GLN A 425 40.72 -61.73 64.66
CA GLN A 425 41.16 -60.35 64.94
C GLN A 425 41.54 -59.63 63.64
N GLN A 426 42.28 -60.28 62.74
CA GLN A 426 42.63 -59.72 61.42
C GLN A 426 41.39 -59.43 60.56
N LEU A 427 40.41 -60.32 60.55
CA LEU A 427 39.14 -60.11 59.83
C LEU A 427 38.36 -58.92 60.40
N THR A 428 38.38 -58.76 61.73
CA THR A 428 37.77 -57.62 62.43
C THR A 428 38.45 -56.30 62.04
N ASP A 429 39.78 -56.28 61.94
CA ASP A 429 40.53 -55.10 61.51
C ASP A 429 40.26 -54.73 60.04
N ILE A 430 40.09 -55.71 59.14
CA ILE A 430 39.73 -55.48 57.73
C ILE A 430 38.31 -54.90 57.63
N ILE A 431 37.35 -55.43 58.39
CA ILE A 431 35.97 -54.92 58.43
C ILE A 431 35.93 -53.48 58.95
N ASN A 432 36.69 -53.17 60.01
CA ASN A 432 36.78 -51.81 60.54
C ASN A 432 37.37 -50.82 59.51
N LYS A 433 38.42 -51.21 58.79
CA LYS A 433 38.98 -50.39 57.68
C LYS A 433 37.98 -50.18 56.54
N MET A 434 37.14 -51.17 56.24
CA MET A 434 36.09 -51.05 55.22
C MET A 434 34.98 -50.08 55.66
N LEU A 435 34.61 -50.08 56.95
CA LEU A 435 33.65 -49.15 57.54
C LEU A 435 34.19 -47.70 57.55
N ASP A 436 35.48 -47.51 57.82
CA ASP A 436 36.16 -46.21 57.75
C ASP A 436 36.19 -45.65 56.31
N ALA A 437 36.41 -46.52 55.32
CA ALA A 437 36.34 -46.14 53.90
C ALA A 437 34.90 -45.76 53.47
N GLN A 438 33.87 -46.46 53.96
CA GLN A 438 32.47 -46.12 53.67
C GLN A 438 32.03 -44.79 54.29
N THR A 439 32.49 -44.47 55.50
CA THR A 439 32.19 -43.19 56.15
C THR A 439 32.90 -42.02 55.45
N ALA A 440 34.12 -42.23 54.95
CA ALA A 440 34.81 -41.24 54.11
C ALA A 440 34.05 -40.98 52.78
N ILE A 441 33.56 -42.04 52.12
CA ILE A 441 32.77 -41.93 50.87
C ILE A 441 31.41 -41.25 51.12
N GLY A 442 30.77 -41.52 52.26
CA GLY A 442 29.51 -40.89 52.68
C GLY A 442 29.62 -39.37 52.88
N ASN A 443 30.73 -38.89 53.46
CA ASN A 443 30.97 -37.46 53.66
C ASN A 443 31.21 -36.70 52.35
N THR A 444 31.82 -37.34 51.33
CA THR A 444 31.95 -36.75 49.97
C THR A 444 30.63 -36.65 49.22
N LYS A 445 29.66 -37.56 49.45
CA LYS A 445 28.33 -37.48 48.82
C LYS A 445 27.45 -36.39 49.43
N ALA A 446 27.61 -36.10 50.73
CA ALA A 446 26.90 -35.00 51.39
C ALA A 446 27.32 -33.62 50.87
N ALA A 447 28.61 -33.43 50.57
CA ALA A 447 29.13 -32.18 50.01
C ALA A 447 28.71 -31.89 48.55
N MET A 448 28.23 -32.89 47.80
CA MET A 448 27.75 -32.73 46.42
C MET A 448 26.23 -32.51 46.32
N ALA A 449 25.47 -32.72 47.39
CA ALA A 449 24.01 -32.61 47.40
C ALA A 449 23.48 -31.19 47.70
N GLU A 450 24.35 -30.25 48.06
CA GLU A 450 23.97 -28.93 48.58
C GLU A 450 23.85 -27.82 47.50
N THR A 451 23.76 -28.14 46.21
CA THR A 451 23.78 -27.11 45.12
C THR A 451 22.57 -27.11 44.18
N LEU A 452 21.53 -27.92 44.40
CA LEU A 452 20.37 -27.95 43.50
C LEU A 452 19.03 -28.10 44.23
N THR A 453 18.58 -27.05 44.91
CA THR A 453 17.15 -26.83 45.18
C THR A 453 16.90 -25.34 45.37
N ASP A 454 16.44 -24.66 44.32
CA ASP A 454 15.53 -23.52 44.47
C ASP A 454 14.88 -23.18 43.11
N LEU A 455 13.57 -23.45 42.98
CA LEU A 455 12.50 -22.48 42.65
C LEU A 455 11.21 -23.19 42.16
N PRO A 456 10.03 -22.61 42.45
CA PRO A 456 8.73 -23.28 42.45
C PRO A 456 7.99 -23.19 41.12
N ALA A 457 7.07 -24.14 40.91
CA ALA A 457 6.06 -24.11 39.88
C ALA A 457 4.92 -23.14 40.25
N GLU A 458 4.67 -22.14 39.42
CA GLU A 458 3.40 -21.40 39.41
C GLU A 458 2.99 -21.09 37.96
N THR A 459 1.87 -21.68 37.54
CA THR A 459 1.08 -21.31 36.36
C THR A 459 0.00 -20.30 36.76
N PRO A 460 -0.13 -19.14 36.08
CA PRO A 460 -1.30 -18.27 36.26
C PRO A 460 -2.48 -18.70 35.37
N PRO A 461 -3.74 -18.48 35.80
CA PRO A 461 -4.93 -18.91 35.08
C PRO A 461 -5.37 -17.89 34.00
N LEU A 462 -5.94 -18.42 32.92
CA LEU A 462 -6.62 -17.67 31.85
C LEU A 462 -7.97 -17.11 32.36
N PRO A 463 -8.32 -15.84 32.04
CA PRO A 463 -9.68 -15.35 32.23
C PRO A 463 -10.59 -15.79 31.10
N SER A 464 -11.76 -16.31 31.48
CA SER A 464 -12.93 -16.56 30.65
C SER A 464 -13.61 -15.26 30.22
N ALA A 465 -14.13 -15.24 28.99
CA ALA A 465 -15.15 -14.30 28.55
C ALA A 465 -16.22 -15.06 27.75
N GLU A 466 -17.45 -14.99 28.25
CA GLU A 466 -18.68 -15.50 27.62
C GLU A 466 -19.26 -14.47 26.60
N PRO A 467 -20.27 -14.85 25.80
CA PRO A 467 -20.35 -14.52 24.38
C PRO A 467 -21.01 -13.17 24.10
N SER A 468 -20.54 -12.47 23.07
CA SER A 468 -21.21 -11.31 22.50
C SER A 468 -21.43 -11.49 20.99
N GLN A 469 -22.71 -11.47 20.63
CA GLN A 469 -23.32 -11.02 19.36
C GLN A 469 -22.65 -11.41 18.04
N GLN A 470 -23.33 -12.30 17.30
CA GLN A 470 -23.03 -12.73 15.92
C GLN A 470 -22.78 -11.54 14.99
N ALA A 471 -21.49 -11.26 14.76
CA ALA A 471 -20.99 -10.67 13.54
C ALA A 471 -20.69 -11.81 12.54
N ASP A 472 -20.82 -11.52 11.25
CA ASP A 472 -20.50 -12.43 10.14
C ASP A 472 -18.99 -12.77 10.17
N ASN A 473 -18.60 -13.75 10.98
CA ASN A 473 -17.20 -14.16 11.14
C ASN A 473 -16.70 -14.85 9.86
N ALA A 474 -15.52 -14.46 9.37
CA ALA A 474 -14.92 -15.05 8.18
C ALA A 474 -14.79 -16.58 8.30
N THR A 475 -15.03 -17.29 7.20
CA THR A 475 -15.03 -18.76 7.13
C THR A 475 -13.67 -19.28 6.67
N ILE A 476 -13.06 -20.18 7.45
CA ILE A 476 -11.77 -20.81 7.17
C ILE A 476 -11.96 -22.32 6.99
N LEU A 477 -11.41 -22.88 5.91
CA LEU A 477 -11.35 -24.32 5.67
C LEU A 477 -9.96 -24.87 6.00
N ILE A 478 -9.89 -25.84 6.91
CA ILE A 478 -8.68 -26.58 7.27
C ILE A 478 -8.67 -27.91 6.54
N VAL A 479 -7.59 -28.21 5.82
CA VAL A 479 -7.39 -29.47 5.10
C VAL A 479 -6.07 -30.10 5.56
N ASP A 480 -6.14 -31.14 6.38
CA ASP A 480 -4.96 -31.82 6.91
C ASP A 480 -5.35 -33.28 7.17
N ASP A 481 -4.51 -34.25 6.87
CA ASP A 481 -4.82 -35.67 7.07
C ASP A 481 -4.71 -36.09 8.54
N ASN A 482 -3.93 -35.36 9.33
CA ASN A 482 -3.72 -35.61 10.74
C ASN A 482 -4.84 -34.98 11.60
N ALA A 483 -5.63 -35.82 12.27
CA ALA A 483 -6.73 -35.40 13.13
C ALA A 483 -6.29 -34.50 14.30
N ASP A 484 -5.11 -34.72 14.86
CA ASP A 484 -4.59 -33.92 15.98
C ASP A 484 -4.21 -32.52 15.51
N ILE A 485 -3.64 -32.39 14.31
CA ILE A 485 -3.31 -31.09 13.71
C ILE A 485 -4.58 -30.31 13.38
N ARG A 486 -5.61 -30.97 12.83
CA ARG A 486 -6.91 -30.33 12.60
C ARG A 486 -7.55 -29.85 13.90
N ALA A 487 -7.54 -30.67 14.95
CA ALA A 487 -8.06 -30.29 16.27
C ALA A 487 -7.29 -29.10 16.88
N TYR A 488 -5.96 -29.09 16.74
CA TYR A 488 -5.12 -27.99 17.20
C TYR A 488 -5.42 -26.69 16.44
N LEU A 489 -5.44 -26.72 15.10
CA LEU A 489 -5.77 -25.57 14.26
C LEU A 489 -7.18 -25.04 14.55
N ARG A 490 -8.16 -25.94 14.72
CA ARG A 490 -9.52 -25.57 15.13
C ARG A 490 -9.52 -24.86 16.48
N SER A 491 -8.77 -25.36 17.47
CA SER A 491 -8.74 -24.75 18.81
C SER A 491 -8.18 -23.33 18.80
N ILE A 492 -7.24 -23.02 17.89
CA ILE A 492 -6.69 -21.67 17.69
C ILE A 492 -7.70 -20.76 16.99
N LEU A 493 -8.42 -21.27 15.97
CA LEU A 493 -9.18 -20.43 15.04
C LEU A 493 -10.66 -20.23 15.42
N GLN A 494 -11.28 -21.18 16.11
CA GLN A 494 -12.72 -21.18 16.40
C GLN A 494 -13.19 -20.00 17.28
N GLY A 495 -12.27 -19.35 18.00
CA GLY A 495 -12.58 -18.17 18.81
C GLY A 495 -12.77 -16.88 18.01
N THR A 496 -12.38 -16.85 16.73
CA THR A 496 -12.42 -15.65 15.87
C THR A 496 -13.07 -15.92 14.52
N TYR A 497 -13.01 -17.16 14.02
CA TYR A 497 -13.44 -17.53 12.67
C TYR A 497 -14.42 -18.70 12.70
N GLN A 498 -15.26 -18.81 11.66
CA GLN A 498 -16.04 -20.03 11.42
C GLN A 498 -15.12 -21.07 10.77
N VAL A 499 -15.00 -22.26 11.36
CA VAL A 499 -14.02 -23.27 10.92
C VAL A 499 -14.71 -24.51 10.36
N ASN A 500 -14.31 -24.89 9.15
CA ASN A 500 -14.67 -26.16 8.50
C ASN A 500 -13.41 -27.03 8.33
N GLU A 501 -13.56 -28.35 8.35
CA GLU A 501 -12.45 -29.30 8.30
C GLU A 501 -12.64 -30.34 7.19
N ALA A 502 -11.54 -30.75 6.55
CA ALA A 502 -11.47 -31.86 5.62
C ALA A 502 -10.21 -32.70 5.88
N ALA A 503 -10.30 -34.01 5.67
CA ALA A 503 -9.22 -34.95 5.97
C ALA A 503 -8.25 -35.21 4.80
N ASP A 504 -8.55 -34.71 3.60
CA ASP A 504 -7.70 -34.85 2.42
C ASP A 504 -8.05 -33.77 1.38
N GLY A 505 -7.19 -33.59 0.36
CA GLY A 505 -7.40 -32.59 -0.68
C GLY A 505 -8.65 -32.79 -1.53
N GLN A 506 -9.16 -34.03 -1.66
CA GLN A 506 -10.37 -34.30 -2.44
C GLN A 506 -11.63 -33.85 -1.70
N GLN A 507 -11.74 -34.20 -0.41
CA GLN A 507 -12.78 -33.69 0.47
C GLN A 507 -12.67 -32.17 0.62
N GLY A 508 -11.45 -31.66 0.75
CA GLY A 508 -11.17 -30.22 0.82
C GLY A 508 -11.65 -29.49 -0.43
N LEU A 509 -11.45 -30.04 -1.63
CA LEU A 509 -11.90 -29.44 -2.89
C LEU A 509 -13.42 -29.48 -3.03
N ALA A 510 -14.06 -30.57 -2.62
CA ALA A 510 -15.53 -30.64 -2.59
C ALA A 510 -16.12 -29.57 -1.67
N LEU A 511 -15.61 -29.47 -0.43
CA LEU A 511 -16.03 -28.45 0.52
C LEU A 511 -15.72 -27.04 0.02
N ALA A 512 -14.52 -26.78 -0.52
CA ALA A 512 -14.15 -25.45 -1.02
C ALA A 512 -15.10 -24.97 -2.13
N ASN A 513 -15.54 -25.87 -3.01
CA ASN A 513 -16.53 -25.54 -4.03
C ASN A 513 -17.93 -25.32 -3.44
N GLU A 514 -18.33 -26.07 -2.41
CA GLU A 514 -19.65 -25.92 -1.79
C GLU A 514 -19.74 -24.65 -0.93
N ILE A 515 -18.75 -24.45 -0.04
CA ILE A 515 -18.80 -23.41 0.98
C ILE A 515 -18.16 -22.09 0.54
N VAL A 516 -17.24 -22.11 -0.44
CA VAL A 516 -16.46 -20.95 -0.92
C VAL A 516 -15.87 -20.16 0.27
N PRO A 517 -14.93 -20.74 1.03
CA PRO A 517 -14.39 -20.12 2.24
C PRO A 517 -13.58 -18.85 1.95
N ASP A 518 -13.44 -17.99 2.95
CA ASP A 518 -12.64 -16.75 2.85
C ASP A 518 -11.12 -17.04 2.89
N LEU A 519 -10.71 -18.17 3.46
CA LEU A 519 -9.32 -18.65 3.50
C LEU A 519 -9.24 -20.18 3.62
N ILE A 520 -8.23 -20.77 2.99
CA ILE A 520 -7.93 -22.20 3.10
C ILE A 520 -6.54 -22.38 3.74
N ILE A 521 -6.45 -23.28 4.71
CA ILE A 521 -5.18 -23.77 5.29
C ILE A 521 -5.07 -25.24 4.91
N SER A 522 -4.02 -25.63 4.19
CA SER A 522 -3.84 -27.02 3.76
C SER A 522 -2.46 -27.55 4.07
N ASP A 523 -2.37 -28.79 4.54
CA ASP A 523 -1.10 -29.51 4.55
C ASP A 523 -0.65 -29.85 3.12
N VAL A 524 0.67 -29.91 2.91
CA VAL A 524 1.25 -30.31 1.63
C VAL A 524 1.19 -31.83 1.42
N MET A 525 1.38 -32.63 2.47
CA MET A 525 1.60 -34.07 2.39
C MET A 525 0.38 -34.85 2.90
N MET A 526 -0.66 -34.92 2.06
CA MET A 526 -1.88 -35.67 2.37
C MET A 526 -2.09 -36.83 1.39
N PRO A 527 -2.74 -37.94 1.81
CA PRO A 527 -3.14 -39.03 0.94
C PRO A 527 -4.26 -38.61 -0.02
N VAL A 528 -4.48 -39.42 -1.08
CA VAL A 528 -5.49 -39.22 -2.13
C VAL A 528 -5.20 -38.01 -3.05
N MET A 529 -5.15 -36.81 -2.49
CA MET A 529 -4.78 -35.57 -3.18
C MET A 529 -3.89 -34.74 -2.26
N ASN A 530 -2.67 -34.47 -2.70
CA ASN A 530 -1.71 -33.68 -1.94
C ASN A 530 -2.07 -32.18 -1.96
N GLY A 531 -1.49 -31.40 -1.04
CA GLY A 531 -1.83 -29.98 -0.87
C GLY A 531 -1.44 -29.08 -2.04
N LEU A 532 -0.41 -29.44 -2.81
CA LEU A 532 0.01 -28.67 -3.99
C LEU A 532 -0.98 -28.86 -5.14
N GLU A 533 -1.37 -30.12 -5.40
CA GLU A 533 -2.39 -30.46 -6.39
C GLU A 533 -3.76 -29.86 -6.00
N PHE A 534 -4.11 -29.94 -4.72
CA PHE A 534 -5.30 -29.30 -4.17
C PHE A 534 -5.27 -27.78 -4.39
N CYS A 535 -4.16 -27.11 -4.04
CA CYS A 535 -3.98 -25.67 -4.26
C CYS A 535 -4.13 -25.31 -5.73
N GLN A 536 -3.48 -26.04 -6.64
CA GLN A 536 -3.57 -25.80 -8.07
C GLN A 536 -5.02 -25.93 -8.58
N ARG A 537 -5.77 -26.92 -8.10
CA ARG A 537 -7.20 -27.10 -8.47
C ARG A 537 -8.10 -26.02 -7.89
N VAL A 538 -7.84 -25.56 -6.66
CA VAL A 538 -8.53 -24.40 -6.07
C VAL A 538 -8.25 -23.15 -6.90
N LYS A 539 -6.99 -22.89 -7.26
CA LYS A 539 -6.59 -21.72 -8.04
C LYS A 539 -7.07 -21.76 -9.49
N GLY A 540 -7.23 -22.94 -10.07
CA GLY A 540 -7.81 -23.14 -11.40
C GLY A 540 -9.34 -23.19 -11.44
N GLY A 541 -10.01 -23.31 -10.30
CA GLY A 541 -11.46 -23.51 -10.23
C GLY A 541 -12.25 -22.21 -10.40
N THR A 542 -13.30 -22.22 -11.22
CA THR A 542 -14.14 -21.03 -11.44
C THR A 542 -14.78 -20.53 -10.15
N ALA A 543 -15.20 -21.39 -9.22
CA ALA A 543 -15.79 -20.95 -7.96
C ALA A 543 -14.74 -20.50 -6.93
N THR A 544 -13.51 -20.98 -7.02
CA THR A 544 -12.56 -21.03 -5.90
C THR A 544 -11.23 -20.31 -6.16
N SER A 545 -10.96 -19.89 -7.40
CA SER A 545 -9.68 -19.27 -7.82
C SER A 545 -9.25 -18.08 -6.98
N HIS A 546 -10.25 -17.29 -6.57
CA HIS A 546 -10.08 -16.10 -5.77
C HIS A 546 -9.79 -16.40 -4.29
N ILE A 547 -9.83 -17.63 -3.79
CA ILE A 547 -9.66 -17.93 -2.36
C ILE A 547 -8.16 -17.93 -2.00
N PRO A 548 -7.71 -17.32 -0.88
CA PRO A 548 -6.33 -17.36 -0.47
C PRO A 548 -6.00 -18.72 0.18
N VAL A 549 -4.86 -19.31 -0.17
CA VAL A 549 -4.41 -20.61 0.31
C VAL A 549 -3.10 -20.47 1.07
N ILE A 550 -3.07 -20.94 2.32
CA ILE A 550 -1.85 -21.11 3.12
C ILE A 550 -1.47 -22.59 3.12
N LEU A 551 -0.25 -22.90 2.68
CA LEU A 551 0.27 -24.27 2.72
C LEU A 551 1.15 -24.51 3.95
N LEU A 552 0.85 -25.57 4.69
CA LEU A 552 1.64 -26.06 5.81
C LEU A 552 2.58 -27.18 5.32
N THR A 553 3.88 -27.09 5.62
CA THR A 553 4.88 -28.06 5.12
C THR A 553 5.88 -28.49 6.19
N ALA A 554 6.32 -29.74 6.19
CA ALA A 554 7.37 -30.23 7.08
C ALA A 554 8.80 -29.98 6.56
N ARG A 555 8.99 -29.42 5.35
CA ARG A 555 10.30 -29.27 4.70
C ARG A 555 10.71 -27.81 4.54
N ALA A 556 11.94 -27.48 4.96
CA ALA A 556 12.53 -26.14 4.90
C ALA A 556 13.43 -25.88 3.68
N LEU A 557 13.47 -26.78 2.69
CA LEU A 557 14.35 -26.65 1.52
C LEU A 557 13.76 -25.68 0.47
N SER A 558 14.60 -24.76 -0.01
CA SER A 558 14.28 -23.68 -0.97
C SER A 558 13.70 -24.15 -2.30
N GLN A 559 13.96 -25.39 -2.71
CA GLN A 559 13.48 -25.94 -3.98
C GLN A 559 11.97 -26.25 -3.98
N HIS A 560 11.39 -26.58 -2.83
CA HIS A 560 9.94 -26.84 -2.69
C HIS A 560 9.11 -25.59 -2.41
N GLN A 561 9.76 -24.47 -2.01
CA GLN A 561 9.08 -23.17 -1.93
C GLN A 561 8.78 -22.61 -3.34
N ILE A 562 9.63 -22.92 -4.32
CA ILE A 562 9.44 -22.56 -5.73
C ILE A 562 8.24 -23.32 -6.32
N GLU A 563 8.21 -24.66 -6.19
CA GLU A 563 7.07 -25.51 -6.60
C GLU A 563 5.75 -25.09 -5.92
N GLY A 564 5.87 -24.64 -4.67
CA GLY A 564 4.81 -23.99 -3.94
C GLY A 564 4.25 -22.76 -4.68
N TYR A 565 5.05 -21.70 -4.82
CA TYR A 565 4.54 -20.47 -5.45
C TYR A 565 4.08 -20.69 -6.90
N GLU A 566 4.69 -21.64 -7.63
CA GLU A 566 4.24 -22.08 -8.96
C GLU A 566 2.83 -22.72 -8.93
N SER A 567 2.43 -23.35 -7.81
CA SER A 567 1.07 -23.88 -7.60
C SER A 567 0.03 -22.81 -7.23
N GLY A 568 0.45 -21.55 -7.01
CA GLY A 568 -0.41 -20.40 -6.80
C GLY A 568 -0.82 -20.10 -5.35
N ALA A 569 -0.18 -20.70 -4.33
CA ALA A 569 -0.52 -20.40 -2.93
C ALA A 569 -0.05 -19.00 -2.48
N ASP A 570 -0.81 -18.39 -1.57
CA ASP A 570 -0.60 -17.02 -1.11
C ASP A 570 0.40 -16.95 0.06
N ALA A 571 0.58 -18.04 0.81
CA ALA A 571 1.58 -18.14 1.87
C ALA A 571 2.03 -19.58 2.17
N TYR A 572 3.24 -19.70 2.71
CA TYR A 572 3.83 -20.96 3.18
C TYR A 572 4.24 -20.86 4.64
N ILE A 573 3.99 -21.93 5.41
CA ILE A 573 4.38 -22.03 6.82
C ILE A 573 4.98 -23.41 7.09
N THR A 574 6.16 -23.44 7.69
CA THR A 574 6.82 -24.70 8.07
C THR A 574 6.30 -25.25 9.40
N LYS A 575 6.04 -26.56 9.49
CA LYS A 575 5.74 -27.29 10.72
C LYS A 575 7.07 -27.64 11.44
N PRO A 576 7.20 -27.43 12.77
CA PRO A 576 6.20 -26.85 13.68
C PRO A 576 6.10 -25.33 13.51
N PHE A 577 4.88 -24.79 13.60
CA PHE A 577 4.59 -23.36 13.44
C PHE A 577 4.11 -22.73 14.74
N SER A 578 4.41 -21.44 14.92
CA SER A 578 3.85 -20.63 16.01
C SER A 578 2.39 -20.28 15.70
N ALA A 579 1.51 -20.42 16.70
CA ALA A 579 0.11 -20.00 16.59
C ALA A 579 -0.01 -18.49 16.31
N GLU A 580 0.85 -17.66 16.90
CA GLU A 580 0.89 -16.22 16.66
C GLU A 580 1.27 -15.89 15.22
N LEU A 581 2.25 -16.61 14.66
CA LEU A 581 2.67 -16.43 13.26
C LEU A 581 1.55 -16.81 12.30
N LEU A 582 0.86 -17.93 12.54
CA LEU A 582 -0.27 -18.36 11.73
C LEU A 582 -1.41 -17.34 11.78
N MET A 583 -1.79 -16.87 12.97
CA MET A 583 -2.83 -15.86 13.16
C MET A 583 -2.50 -14.54 12.48
N ALA A 584 -1.25 -14.08 12.58
CA ALA A 584 -0.79 -12.87 11.90
C ALA A 584 -0.88 -13.01 10.37
N ARG A 585 -0.53 -14.18 9.81
CA ARG A 585 -0.63 -14.45 8.36
C ARG A 585 -2.09 -14.48 7.89
N ILE A 586 -2.97 -15.15 8.62
CA ILE A 586 -4.41 -15.20 8.31
C ILE A 586 -5.00 -13.79 8.35
N SER A 587 -4.75 -13.04 9.42
CA SER A 587 -5.25 -11.67 9.57
C SER A 587 -4.78 -10.76 8.42
N ASN A 588 -3.50 -10.84 8.04
CA ASN A 588 -2.96 -10.05 6.94
C ASN A 588 -3.56 -10.41 5.57
N LEU A 589 -3.75 -11.70 5.27
CA LEU A 589 -4.36 -12.13 4.01
C LEU A 589 -5.83 -11.70 3.93
N LEU A 590 -6.61 -11.90 5.00
CA LEU A 590 -8.00 -11.46 5.05
C LEU A 590 -8.12 -9.93 4.98
N ARG A 591 -7.24 -9.19 5.68
CA ARG A 591 -7.21 -7.72 5.62
C ARG A 591 -6.84 -7.20 4.24
N SER A 592 -5.83 -7.78 3.59
CA SER A 592 -5.43 -7.44 2.22
C SER A 592 -6.58 -7.67 1.24
N ARG A 593 -7.35 -8.75 1.42
CA ARG A 593 -8.57 -9.03 0.65
C ARG A 593 -9.68 -8.03 0.91
N LEU A 594 -9.93 -7.65 2.16
CA LEU A 594 -10.88 -6.59 2.50
C LEU A 594 -10.47 -5.25 1.90
N GLN A 595 -9.17 -4.94 1.86
CA GLN A 595 -8.66 -3.72 1.22
C GLN A 595 -8.84 -3.73 -0.30
N LEU A 596 -8.54 -4.86 -0.97
CA LEU A 596 -8.83 -5.02 -2.40
C LEU A 596 -10.34 -4.88 -2.66
N LYS A 597 -11.17 -5.52 -1.85
CA LYS A 597 -12.63 -5.36 -1.90
C LYS A 597 -13.07 -3.90 -1.73
N ASN A 598 -12.45 -3.12 -0.84
CA ASN A 598 -12.77 -1.70 -0.67
C ASN A 598 -12.25 -0.83 -1.84
N LEU A 599 -11.12 -1.21 -2.46
CA LEU A 599 -10.59 -0.53 -3.64
C LEU A 599 -11.47 -0.76 -4.88
N PHE A 600 -12.10 -1.92 -5.00
CA PHE A 600 -13.00 -2.27 -6.12
C PHE A 600 -14.49 -2.03 -5.82
N GLY A 601 -14.87 -1.91 -4.55
CA GLY A 601 -16.25 -1.61 -4.11
C GLY A 601 -16.56 -0.12 -4.01
N ASN A 602 -15.53 0.75 -3.96
CA ASN A 602 -15.68 2.21 -3.87
C ASN A 602 -15.34 2.93 -5.18
N THR A 603 -15.81 2.41 -6.32
CA THR A 603 -15.79 3.18 -7.58
C THR A 603 -16.81 4.34 -7.58
N GLU A 604 -17.53 4.56 -6.48
CA GLU A 604 -18.65 5.50 -6.36
C GLU A 604 -18.30 6.91 -5.86
N ASP A 605 -17.05 7.23 -5.47
CA ASP A 605 -16.75 8.57 -4.90
C ASP A 605 -15.90 9.49 -5.82
N ASN A 606 -15.57 9.06 -7.05
CA ASN A 606 -14.75 9.85 -7.98
C ASN A 606 -15.45 10.29 -9.28
N THR A 607 -16.78 10.33 -9.34
CA THR A 607 -17.51 10.94 -10.48
C THR A 607 -18.35 12.15 -10.06
N LYS A 608 -17.66 13.20 -9.59
CA LYS A 608 -18.10 14.56 -9.90
C LYS A 608 -17.29 15.05 -11.09
N GLU A 609 -17.77 14.75 -12.29
CA GLU A 609 -17.45 15.57 -13.46
C GLU A 609 -18.74 16.05 -14.16
N PRO A 610 -18.74 17.28 -14.72
CA PRO A 610 -19.91 17.93 -15.30
C PRO A 610 -20.19 17.45 -16.74
N ALA A 611 -21.40 17.77 -17.19
CA ALA A 611 -22.04 17.28 -18.41
C ALA A 611 -21.58 17.94 -19.72
N ALA A 612 -21.55 17.08 -20.77
CA ALA A 612 -21.97 17.24 -22.18
C ALA A 612 -21.19 18.15 -23.17
N ALA A 613 -20.66 17.54 -24.26
CA ALA A 613 -21.31 17.45 -25.59
C ALA A 613 -20.39 16.91 -26.74
N ASP A 614 -20.80 15.77 -27.31
CA ASP A 614 -20.93 15.32 -28.73
C ASP A 614 -19.92 15.55 -29.89
N GLU A 615 -19.66 14.39 -30.56
CA GLU A 615 -19.46 14.07 -32.01
C GLU A 615 -18.22 14.63 -32.76
N ALA A 616 -17.34 13.91 -33.48
CA ALA A 616 -17.16 12.54 -34.06
C ALA A 616 -15.65 12.37 -34.47
N PRO A 617 -15.14 11.38 -35.25
CA PRO A 617 -15.56 10.02 -35.58
C PRO A 617 -14.53 8.94 -35.12
N ALA A 618 -14.86 7.68 -35.40
CA ALA A 618 -14.10 6.48 -35.05
C ALA A 618 -12.64 6.46 -35.54
N THR A 619 -11.69 6.39 -34.60
CA THR A 619 -10.43 5.66 -34.75
C THR A 619 -10.11 4.99 -33.44
N GLU A 620 -10.08 3.66 -33.49
CA GLU A 620 -9.55 2.68 -32.53
C GLU A 620 -8.69 3.29 -31.41
N ARG A 621 -9.33 3.68 -30.30
CA ARG A 621 -8.66 3.86 -29.00
C ARG A 621 -8.82 2.55 -28.25
N GLU A 622 -7.72 1.79 -28.13
CA GLU A 622 -7.59 0.76 -27.10
C GLU A 622 -7.86 1.41 -25.75
N VAL A 623 -9.02 1.09 -25.18
CA VAL A 623 -9.37 1.42 -23.81
C VAL A 623 -8.39 0.66 -22.92
N ALA A 624 -7.48 1.38 -22.26
CA ALA A 624 -6.73 0.82 -21.16
C ALA A 624 -7.72 0.54 -20.02
N GLU A 625 -8.28 -0.67 -20.02
CA GLU A 625 -9.03 -1.21 -18.89
C GLU A 625 -8.13 -1.21 -17.65
N PRO A 626 -8.65 -0.84 -16.46
CA PRO A 626 -7.90 -1.02 -15.23
C PRO A 626 -7.55 -2.52 -15.14
N ALA A 627 -6.30 -2.83 -14.81
CA ALA A 627 -5.79 -4.19 -14.73
C ALA A 627 -6.62 -5.06 -13.76
N ILE A 628 -7.69 -5.66 -14.26
CA ILE A 628 -8.48 -6.70 -13.60
C ILE A 628 -8.24 -7.98 -14.39
N THR A 629 -7.16 -8.66 -14.05
CA THR A 629 -6.81 -9.96 -14.62
C THR A 629 -7.60 -11.09 -13.94
N ASP A 630 -8.91 -10.92 -13.70
CA ASP A 630 -9.79 -12.04 -13.36
C ASP A 630 -10.78 -12.27 -14.50
N THR A 631 -10.48 -13.28 -15.31
CA THR A 631 -11.29 -13.79 -16.43
C THR A 631 -12.76 -14.01 -16.03
N PHE A 632 -13.06 -14.23 -14.74
CA PHE A 632 -14.43 -14.35 -14.26
C PHE A 632 -15.20 -13.02 -14.28
N LEU A 633 -14.63 -11.91 -13.79
CA LEU A 633 -15.36 -10.63 -13.72
C LEU A 633 -15.66 -10.07 -15.10
N LEU A 634 -14.76 -10.27 -16.07
CA LEU A 634 -15.00 -9.92 -17.47
C LEU A 634 -16.19 -10.72 -18.05
N LYS A 635 -16.22 -12.04 -17.87
CA LYS A 635 -17.34 -12.88 -18.31
C LYS A 635 -18.65 -12.53 -17.60
N PHE A 636 -18.60 -12.21 -16.31
CA PHE A 636 -19.76 -11.79 -15.53
C PHE A 636 -20.32 -10.46 -16.04
N ARG A 637 -19.45 -9.46 -16.27
CA ARG A 637 -19.85 -8.15 -16.83
C ARG A 637 -20.44 -8.31 -18.23
N ASP A 638 -19.75 -9.02 -19.12
CA ASP A 638 -20.20 -9.25 -20.50
C ASP A 638 -21.57 -9.93 -20.55
N PHE A 639 -21.83 -10.89 -19.65
CA PHE A 639 -23.13 -11.56 -19.59
C PHE A 639 -24.24 -10.64 -19.10
N ILE A 640 -23.96 -9.80 -18.09
CA ILE A 640 -24.90 -8.78 -17.61
C ILE A 640 -25.22 -7.79 -18.73
N GLU A 641 -24.21 -7.27 -19.43
CA GLU A 641 -24.39 -6.29 -20.50
C GLU A 641 -25.22 -6.84 -21.67
N LYS A 642 -25.00 -8.10 -22.06
CA LYS A 642 -25.75 -8.75 -23.15
C LYS A 642 -27.22 -9.02 -22.80
N ASN A 643 -27.53 -9.19 -21.52
CA ASN A 643 -28.87 -9.57 -21.05
C ASN A 643 -29.54 -8.46 -20.22
N MET A 644 -29.05 -7.22 -20.34
CA MET A 644 -29.40 -6.16 -19.41
C MET A 644 -30.89 -5.77 -19.49
N SER A 645 -31.50 -5.90 -20.66
CA SER A 645 -32.92 -5.62 -20.94
C SER A 645 -33.89 -6.71 -20.47
N ASP A 646 -33.39 -7.89 -20.09
CA ASP A 646 -34.24 -9.01 -19.66
C ASP A 646 -34.69 -8.83 -18.21
N SER A 647 -35.96 -8.49 -17.99
CA SER A 647 -36.52 -8.29 -16.64
C SER A 647 -36.51 -9.54 -15.76
N ASP A 648 -36.43 -10.73 -16.36
CA ASP A 648 -36.42 -12.02 -15.64
C ASP A 648 -35.01 -12.53 -15.34
N LEU A 649 -33.97 -11.79 -15.77
CA LEU A 649 -32.57 -12.11 -15.47
C LEU A 649 -32.35 -12.17 -13.95
N ASN A 650 -31.99 -13.35 -13.47
CA ASN A 650 -31.80 -13.64 -12.06
C ASN A 650 -30.44 -14.32 -11.83
N VAL A 651 -30.08 -14.44 -10.54
CA VAL A 651 -28.78 -14.97 -10.11
C VAL A 651 -28.62 -16.45 -10.52
N GLU A 652 -29.71 -17.20 -10.62
CA GLU A 652 -29.72 -18.58 -11.07
C GLU A 652 -29.34 -18.71 -12.55
N THR A 653 -29.90 -17.87 -13.42
CA THR A 653 -29.56 -17.84 -14.86
C THR A 653 -28.11 -17.39 -15.08
N ILE A 654 -27.66 -16.34 -14.37
CA ILE A 654 -26.27 -15.87 -14.44
C ILE A 654 -25.31 -16.95 -13.92
N GLY A 655 -25.69 -17.64 -12.85
CA GLY A 655 -24.92 -18.75 -12.29
C GLY A 655 -24.78 -19.89 -13.29
N ALA A 656 -25.89 -20.32 -13.88
CA ALA A 656 -25.91 -21.42 -14.85
C ALA A 656 -24.99 -21.15 -16.05
N GLU A 657 -24.99 -19.94 -16.61
CA GLU A 657 -24.11 -19.57 -17.72
C GLU A 657 -22.63 -19.60 -17.31
N LEU A 658 -22.31 -19.11 -16.10
CA LEU A 658 -20.93 -19.06 -15.60
C LEU A 658 -20.46 -20.39 -14.99
N GLY A 659 -21.29 -21.44 -15.04
CA GLY A 659 -21.01 -22.76 -14.48
C GLY A 659 -20.97 -22.78 -12.95
N LEU A 660 -21.72 -21.90 -12.29
CA LEU A 660 -21.79 -21.74 -10.84
C LEU A 660 -23.21 -21.94 -10.32
N SER A 661 -23.35 -22.55 -9.15
CA SER A 661 -24.62 -22.51 -8.42
C SER A 661 -24.94 -21.09 -7.94
N ARG A 662 -26.21 -20.79 -7.65
CA ARG A 662 -26.64 -19.50 -7.09
C ARG A 662 -25.80 -19.05 -5.89
N VAL A 663 -25.51 -19.99 -4.97
CA VAL A 663 -24.76 -19.72 -3.74
C VAL A 663 -23.29 -19.47 -4.05
N GLN A 664 -22.70 -20.25 -4.97
CA GLN A 664 -21.31 -20.07 -5.41
C GLN A 664 -21.10 -18.72 -6.10
N LEU A 665 -22.01 -18.34 -7.01
CA LEU A 665 -21.97 -17.06 -7.68
C LEU A 665 -22.08 -15.91 -6.67
N TYR A 666 -23.04 -15.99 -5.75
CA TYR A 666 -23.23 -14.98 -4.72
C TYR A 666 -21.97 -14.78 -3.87
N ARG A 667 -21.38 -15.88 -3.36
CA ARG A 667 -20.16 -15.82 -2.54
C ARG A 667 -18.97 -15.30 -3.32
N LYS A 668 -18.74 -15.80 -4.54
CA LYS A 668 -17.62 -15.37 -5.38
C LYS A 668 -17.69 -13.88 -5.73
N VAL A 669 -18.86 -13.40 -6.14
CA VAL A 669 -19.05 -11.98 -6.48
C VAL A 669 -18.92 -11.09 -5.24
N LYS A 670 -19.53 -11.48 -4.11
CA LYS A 670 -19.42 -10.74 -2.84
C LYS A 670 -17.99 -10.70 -2.29
N ALA A 671 -17.22 -11.75 -2.53
CA ALA A 671 -15.80 -11.83 -2.15
C ALA A 671 -14.92 -10.93 -3.04
N LEU A 672 -15.21 -10.85 -4.34
CA LEU A 672 -14.42 -10.07 -5.30
C LEU A 672 -14.76 -8.57 -5.31
N THR A 673 -16.04 -8.23 -5.28
CA THR A 673 -16.55 -6.86 -5.52
C THR A 673 -17.10 -6.19 -4.27
N GLY A 674 -17.34 -6.98 -3.23
CA GLY A 674 -17.97 -6.52 -2.01
C GLY A 674 -19.49 -6.39 -2.05
N GLN A 675 -20.08 -6.36 -3.23
CA GLN A 675 -21.50 -6.29 -3.48
C GLN A 675 -22.06 -7.66 -3.87
N SER A 676 -23.36 -7.87 -3.69
CA SER A 676 -24.04 -9.06 -4.21
C SER A 676 -24.21 -8.97 -5.74
N PRO A 677 -24.37 -10.11 -6.44
CA PRO A 677 -24.69 -10.11 -7.87
C PRO A 677 -25.94 -9.30 -8.22
N VAL A 678 -26.93 -9.28 -7.32
CA VAL A 678 -28.19 -8.53 -7.51
C VAL A 678 -27.95 -7.03 -7.43
N GLU A 679 -27.12 -6.58 -6.48
CA GLU A 679 -26.73 -5.17 -6.35
C GLU A 679 -25.94 -4.72 -7.58
N LEU A 680 -24.94 -5.49 -8.01
CA LEU A 680 -24.18 -5.16 -9.23
C LEU A 680 -25.04 -5.10 -10.49
N LEU A 681 -25.96 -6.07 -10.67
CA LEU A 681 -26.89 -6.05 -11.80
C LEU A 681 -27.78 -4.80 -11.74
N ARG A 682 -28.27 -4.43 -10.55
CA ARG A 682 -29.07 -3.23 -10.36
C ARG A 682 -28.27 -1.97 -10.70
N THR A 683 -27.06 -1.84 -10.16
CA THR A 683 -26.17 -0.70 -10.43
C THR A 683 -25.83 -0.59 -11.92
N ALA A 684 -25.52 -1.70 -12.59
CA ALA A 684 -25.27 -1.71 -14.04
C ALA A 684 -26.49 -1.22 -14.85
N ARG A 685 -27.69 -1.70 -14.50
CA ARG A 685 -28.94 -1.25 -15.14
C ARG A 685 -29.21 0.24 -14.89
N LEU A 686 -28.96 0.73 -13.68
CA LEU A 686 -29.12 2.14 -13.33
C LEU A 686 -28.12 3.03 -14.08
N GLN A 687 -26.85 2.61 -14.18
CA GLN A 687 -25.82 3.31 -14.95
C GLN A 687 -26.19 3.38 -16.43
N LYS A 688 -26.67 2.28 -17.03
CA LYS A 688 -27.19 2.32 -18.41
C LYS A 688 -28.40 3.21 -18.54
N GLY A 689 -29.32 3.16 -17.57
CA GLY A 689 -30.50 4.01 -17.52
C GLY A 689 -30.12 5.49 -17.52
N ARG A 690 -29.10 5.86 -16.72
CA ARG A 690 -28.55 7.22 -16.69
C ARG A 690 -27.98 7.64 -18.04
N GLN A 691 -27.22 6.77 -18.70
CA GLN A 691 -26.71 7.04 -20.05
C GLN A 691 -27.86 7.27 -21.04
N LEU A 692 -28.87 6.40 -21.04
CA LEU A 692 -30.02 6.52 -21.94
C LEU A 692 -30.87 7.76 -21.67
N LEU A 693 -31.01 8.19 -20.41
CA LEU A 693 -31.70 9.44 -20.06
C LEU A 693 -31.01 10.65 -20.70
N GLN A 694 -29.68 10.63 -20.75
CA GLN A 694 -28.88 11.73 -21.30
C GLN A 694 -28.79 11.73 -22.83
N THR A 695 -28.90 10.56 -23.50
CA THR A 695 -28.58 10.44 -24.93
C THR A 695 -29.74 10.01 -25.83
N SER A 696 -30.80 9.37 -25.31
CA SER A 696 -31.79 8.68 -26.17
C SER A 696 -33.08 9.45 -26.44
N GLY A 697 -33.41 10.47 -25.63
CA GLY A 697 -34.67 11.21 -25.72
C GLY A 697 -35.94 10.41 -25.37
N LYS A 698 -35.78 9.16 -24.89
CA LYS A 698 -36.88 8.28 -24.48
C LYS A 698 -37.47 8.70 -23.13
N THR A 699 -38.73 8.34 -22.89
CA THR A 699 -39.37 8.60 -21.59
C THR A 699 -38.76 7.74 -20.49
N ILE A 700 -38.83 8.20 -19.23
CA ILE A 700 -38.35 7.46 -18.06
C ILE A 700 -38.95 6.04 -18.00
N SER A 701 -40.23 5.90 -18.38
CA SER A 701 -40.92 4.61 -18.42
C SER A 701 -40.32 3.67 -19.48
N GLU A 702 -40.04 4.16 -20.69
CA GLU A 702 -39.42 3.37 -21.75
C GLU A 702 -38.00 2.93 -21.37
N ILE A 703 -37.22 3.84 -20.79
CA ILE A 703 -35.85 3.56 -20.34
C ILE A 703 -35.86 2.52 -19.22
N ALA A 704 -36.78 2.63 -18.26
CA ALA A 704 -36.90 1.66 -17.18
C ALA A 704 -37.14 0.24 -17.71
N TYR A 705 -38.05 0.07 -18.67
CA TYR A 705 -38.29 -1.25 -19.27
C TYR A 705 -37.10 -1.72 -20.13
N GLU A 706 -36.46 -0.82 -20.87
CA GLU A 706 -35.32 -1.12 -21.73
C GLU A 706 -34.09 -1.58 -20.96
N VAL A 707 -33.88 -1.07 -19.74
CA VAL A 707 -32.82 -1.55 -18.84
C VAL A 707 -33.28 -2.69 -17.94
N GLY A 708 -34.44 -3.30 -18.21
CA GLY A 708 -34.89 -4.53 -17.53
C GLY A 708 -35.51 -4.32 -16.14
N PHE A 709 -36.01 -3.12 -15.81
CA PHE A 709 -36.86 -2.93 -14.63
C PHE A 709 -38.31 -3.32 -14.93
N THR A 710 -38.96 -4.03 -14.01
CA THR A 710 -40.35 -4.47 -14.14
C THR A 710 -41.37 -3.34 -13.93
N ALA A 711 -40.96 -2.24 -13.28
CA ALA A 711 -41.82 -1.09 -13.02
C ALA A 711 -41.01 0.22 -13.06
N PRO A 712 -41.49 1.26 -13.78
CA PRO A 712 -40.84 2.57 -13.81
C PRO A 712 -40.73 3.24 -12.44
N SER A 713 -41.71 3.03 -11.55
CA SER A 713 -41.67 3.56 -10.17
C SER A 713 -40.54 2.95 -9.35
N TYR A 714 -40.20 1.68 -9.58
CA TYR A 714 -39.09 1.00 -8.91
C TYR A 714 -37.75 1.49 -9.46
N PHE A 715 -37.64 1.69 -10.78
CA PHE A 715 -36.48 2.33 -11.41
C PHE A 715 -36.22 3.72 -10.81
N THR A 716 -37.22 4.59 -10.74
CA THR A 716 -37.08 5.95 -10.18
C THR A 716 -36.60 5.93 -8.73
N LYS A 717 -37.12 5.02 -7.91
CA LYS A 717 -36.69 4.89 -6.51
C LYS A 717 -35.22 4.46 -6.44
N CYS A 718 -34.86 3.37 -7.10
CA CYS A 718 -33.49 2.86 -7.09
C CYS A 718 -32.49 3.86 -7.69
N PHE A 719 -32.88 4.58 -8.74
CA PHE A 719 -32.06 5.62 -9.36
C PHE A 719 -31.76 6.77 -8.40
N LYS A 720 -32.77 7.21 -7.64
CA LYS A 720 -32.61 8.25 -6.62
C LYS A 720 -31.76 7.78 -5.44
N ASP A 721 -31.97 6.54 -5.00
CA ASP A 721 -31.19 5.95 -3.91
C ASP A 721 -29.70 5.81 -4.31
N GLU A 722 -29.41 5.50 -5.58
CA GLU A 722 -28.05 5.32 -6.10
C GLU A 722 -27.33 6.64 -6.44
N PHE A 723 -27.98 7.54 -7.17
CA PHE A 723 -27.34 8.75 -7.70
C PHE A 723 -27.66 10.03 -6.91
N GLY A 724 -28.51 9.96 -5.89
CA GLY A 724 -28.95 11.10 -5.09
C GLY A 724 -29.87 12.10 -5.80
N ILE A 725 -30.22 11.85 -7.07
CA ILE A 725 -31.04 12.72 -7.94
C ILE A 725 -32.18 11.94 -8.58
N SER A 726 -33.29 12.60 -8.94
CA SER A 726 -34.40 11.93 -9.64
C SER A 726 -34.04 11.76 -11.13
N PRO A 727 -34.45 10.65 -11.79
CA PRO A 727 -34.34 10.52 -13.26
C PRO A 727 -34.96 11.68 -14.05
N SER A 728 -35.95 12.37 -13.47
CA SER A 728 -36.59 13.55 -14.07
C SER A 728 -35.73 14.81 -14.08
N ASP A 729 -34.64 14.81 -13.31
CA ASP A 729 -33.75 15.96 -13.13
C ASP A 729 -32.55 15.90 -14.09
N LEU A 730 -32.47 14.82 -14.90
CA LEU A 730 -31.51 14.59 -15.99
C LEU A 730 -32.24 14.77 -17.33
#